data_AF-A0AAE8SYB8-F1
#
_entry.id   AF-A0AAE8SYB8-F1
#
_cell.length_a   1.000
_cell.length_b   1.000
_cell.length_c   1.000
_cell.angle_alpha   90.00
_cell.angle_beta   90.00
_cell.angle_gamma   90.00
#
_symmetry.space_group_name_H-M   'P 1'
#
loop_
_entity.id
_entity.type
_entity.pdbx_description
1 polymer ?
#
loop_
_entity_poly.entity_id
_entity_poly.type
_entity_poly.pdbx_seq_one_letter_code
_entity_poly.pdbx_strand_id
1 'polypeptide(L)'
;MKVAWQRLIRFVATDGRVLRGEPILPAVDFDLGNTTEETKLQAKVIEGDDLYDTTGKTRVTDEVVTVKKLLGPLAQSDVPILRCVGLNYLTHILEAGRKPPPFPSIFFKPSTTVANHDSDVVIPKIAQDDQADYEGELCVVIGKDAKDVREEDALSYVAAYVVGNDVSSRKLQRDPALAGGVPQWGFSKGFDTFAPLGPVLVASDLVPDPAALKLQTWVDGELRQNSGIDDLVFSVPYLISRLSSGTTLQKGSVIMTGTPGGVGAGLKPPKYLVPGTKMEVSVTGLGTLKNGCDGVRPICESCGRLGFECSYEMAEAPPVSLTIRKDNFDSLEERVRQLERIVRQHEERLSSGDRAGDRDDVSSGEPEASPYGDTQSQCLTPATAVVNVQGVREANESPGTMTDGMAISFVDEEDCGFFGPSSNIAFMRHIFRAMAREGGVNGTTTFQSDSGSFDAGLISMSKPGLSALVSSPAGAIPRPQSWPYILPPHEETERLIGAFFSDTGLLFPYIHEPTFRETYEQMKIHNFRANVRRTWLGLLNMVLAMAVSTTGWAQNRDEFSSTSAEEFYRRARELCKTQMLRGTTLEIVQYLLLASQYLQGSQNSVQTWTTYGLAVKTLCMTFGRPSTIPEEYITLEHPIASPGNVHDATSVSFYNATIDLYKVLWKVMAKLYGHNLGCDVPASETSTITQIFQLEQDLNDWQESLSGSGFHLISSPADVPETPADPIFERYRVVLTLRYLNTRLLLHRPALTKALSDNSADQGSAAARRSINQTHKNFTRSCAQSADDIIFIIHSVLVLQPGMGRKVLGAWWFTLYYTLNAALTIFGGLLIPLDGPDADICTVARRERAIQTLENAITALSYLDSGNAVLERCISYLRTLSRVVKGWSPSSPLPMPPFNPGQRLDGSGSITVTNAAPVGGFDVELAGGASTLELGPFFTDEFQQWIEQLQ
;
A
#
# COMPACT_ATOMS: atom_id res chain seq x y z
N MET A 1 -9.54 16.32 -41.46
CA MET A 1 -8.39 15.48 -41.90
C MET A 1 -8.99 14.31 -42.66
N LYS A 2 -8.55 14.09 -43.90
CA LYS A 2 -9.23 13.14 -44.78
C LYS A 2 -8.82 11.69 -44.53
N VAL A 3 -9.67 10.94 -43.83
CA VAL A 3 -9.57 9.49 -43.65
C VAL A 3 -10.26 8.74 -44.80
N ALA A 4 -10.11 7.40 -44.86
CA ALA A 4 -10.57 6.56 -45.96
C ALA A 4 -12.10 6.32 -46.02
N TRP A 5 -12.84 6.74 -45.00
CA TRP A 5 -14.27 6.51 -44.78
C TRP A 5 -14.95 7.83 -44.35
N GLN A 6 -16.25 7.96 -44.60
CA GLN A 6 -17.06 9.10 -44.15
C GLN A 6 -17.74 8.85 -42.81
N ARG A 7 -18.22 7.61 -42.60
CA ARG A 7 -18.80 7.13 -41.35
C ARG A 7 -18.23 5.75 -41.04
N LEU A 8 -17.76 5.52 -39.81
CA LEU A 8 -17.25 4.22 -39.38
C LEU A 8 -18.08 3.68 -38.23
N ILE A 9 -18.65 2.50 -38.43
CA ILE A 9 -19.25 1.67 -37.40
C ILE A 9 -18.41 0.43 -37.13
N ARG A 10 -18.50 -0.09 -35.90
CA ARG A 10 -18.01 -1.42 -35.51
C ARG A 10 -19.22 -2.24 -35.11
N PHE A 11 -19.29 -3.50 -35.55
CA PHE A 11 -20.51 -4.30 -35.42
C PHE A 11 -20.23 -5.79 -35.44
N VAL A 12 -21.19 -6.56 -34.94
CA VAL A 12 -21.33 -7.99 -35.20
C VAL A 12 -22.16 -8.14 -36.47
N ALA A 13 -21.64 -8.84 -37.48
CA ALA A 13 -22.35 -9.16 -38.71
C ALA A 13 -23.29 -10.37 -38.53
N THR A 14 -24.25 -10.55 -39.45
CA THR A 14 -25.16 -11.72 -39.44
C THR A 14 -24.45 -13.06 -39.63
N ASP A 15 -23.22 -13.06 -40.16
CA ASP A 15 -22.35 -14.25 -40.27
C ASP A 15 -21.51 -14.53 -39.01
N GLY A 16 -21.64 -13.70 -37.97
CA GLY A 16 -20.94 -13.83 -36.69
C GLY A 16 -19.57 -13.13 -36.60
N ARG A 17 -19.05 -12.57 -37.70
CA ARG A 17 -17.78 -11.80 -37.66
C ARG A 17 -17.99 -10.48 -36.92
N VAL A 18 -16.98 -10.06 -36.14
CA VAL A 18 -16.88 -8.68 -35.62
C VAL A 18 -16.07 -7.87 -36.62
N LEU A 19 -16.69 -6.87 -37.23
CA LEU A 19 -16.13 -6.10 -38.34
C LEU A 19 -16.19 -4.60 -38.07
N ARG A 20 -15.41 -3.84 -38.82
CA ARG A 20 -15.57 -2.39 -39.00
C ARG A 20 -16.03 -2.14 -40.43
N GLY A 21 -16.84 -1.10 -40.62
CA GLY A 21 -17.39 -0.80 -41.93
C GLY A 21 -18.02 0.58 -42.06
N GLU A 22 -18.23 0.99 -43.30
CA GLU A 22 -18.97 2.19 -43.66
C GLU A 22 -20.45 1.84 -43.89
N PRO A 23 -21.39 2.41 -43.11
CA PRO A 23 -22.80 2.05 -43.18
C PRO A 23 -23.45 2.61 -44.45
N ILE A 24 -24.19 1.74 -45.15
CA ILE A 24 -25.07 2.13 -46.26
C ILE A 24 -26.39 2.58 -45.63
N LEU A 25 -26.53 3.90 -45.45
CA LEU A 25 -27.69 4.50 -44.77
C LEU A 25 -28.99 4.23 -45.55
N PRO A 26 -30.06 3.72 -44.90
CA PRO A 26 -31.37 3.53 -45.55
C PRO A 26 -32.04 4.85 -45.99
N ALA A 27 -31.74 5.95 -45.28
CA ALA A 27 -32.18 7.31 -45.56
C ALA A 27 -31.10 8.31 -45.12
N VAL A 28 -31.13 9.53 -45.66
CA VAL A 28 -30.10 10.57 -45.38
C VAL A 28 -30.09 11.00 -43.91
N ASP A 29 -31.25 10.97 -43.28
CA ASP A 29 -31.55 11.33 -41.89
C ASP A 29 -31.64 10.11 -40.95
N PHE A 30 -31.25 8.92 -41.40
CA PHE A 30 -31.28 7.71 -40.58
C PHE A 30 -30.29 7.78 -39.41
N ASP A 31 -30.83 7.81 -38.19
CA ASP A 31 -30.04 7.73 -36.96
C ASP A 31 -29.57 6.28 -36.71
N LEU A 32 -28.28 6.06 -36.94
CA LEU A 32 -27.58 4.80 -36.68
C LEU A 32 -27.72 4.30 -35.24
N GLY A 33 -28.00 5.17 -34.28
CA GLY A 33 -28.28 4.80 -32.89
C GLY A 33 -29.48 3.88 -32.71
N ASN A 34 -30.41 3.89 -33.67
CA ASN A 34 -31.62 3.05 -33.69
C ASN A 34 -31.45 1.75 -34.50
N THR A 35 -30.22 1.37 -34.85
CA THR A 35 -29.92 0.13 -35.60
C THR A 35 -30.22 -1.11 -34.77
N THR A 36 -31.14 -1.95 -35.24
CA THR A 36 -31.43 -3.30 -34.71
C THR A 36 -31.25 -4.36 -35.80
N GLU A 37 -31.24 -5.65 -35.46
CA GLU A 37 -31.20 -6.75 -36.45
C GLU A 37 -32.36 -6.67 -37.46
N GLU A 38 -33.52 -6.13 -37.04
CA GLU A 38 -34.69 -5.91 -37.91
C GLU A 38 -34.49 -4.78 -38.94
N THR A 39 -33.67 -3.77 -38.63
CA THR A 39 -33.35 -2.68 -39.58
C THR A 39 -32.58 -3.16 -40.80
N LYS A 40 -31.90 -4.32 -40.69
CA LYS A 40 -31.07 -4.93 -41.74
C LYS A 40 -30.08 -3.96 -42.37
N LEU A 41 -29.54 -3.05 -41.55
CA LEU A 41 -28.51 -2.10 -41.98
C LEU A 41 -27.36 -2.86 -42.67
N GLN A 42 -26.96 -2.39 -43.84
CA GLN A 42 -25.82 -2.93 -44.56
C GLN A 42 -24.60 -2.04 -44.34
N ALA A 43 -23.41 -2.62 -44.37
CA ALA A 43 -22.16 -1.88 -44.31
C ALA A 43 -21.12 -2.46 -45.27
N LYS A 44 -20.35 -1.57 -45.91
CA LYS A 44 -19.14 -1.93 -46.64
C LYS A 44 -18.01 -2.19 -45.67
N VAL A 45 -17.34 -3.33 -45.74
CA VAL A 45 -16.24 -3.67 -44.82
C VAL A 45 -15.06 -2.70 -45.00
N ILE A 46 -14.45 -2.26 -43.91
CA ILE A 46 -13.21 -1.50 -43.91
C ILE A 46 -12.04 -2.45 -43.64
N GLU A 47 -11.06 -2.46 -44.53
CA GLU A 47 -9.86 -3.28 -44.44
C GLU A 47 -8.64 -2.37 -44.17
N GLY A 48 -7.85 -2.71 -43.15
CA GLY A 48 -6.66 -1.97 -42.71
C GLY A 48 -6.59 -1.86 -41.19
N ASP A 49 -5.38 -1.91 -40.63
CA ASP A 49 -5.17 -1.92 -39.17
C ASP A 49 -5.32 -0.53 -38.52
N ASP A 50 -5.04 0.53 -39.27
CA ASP A 50 -5.01 1.91 -38.78
C ASP A 50 -6.26 2.67 -39.23
N LEU A 51 -7.20 2.90 -38.32
CA LEU A 51 -8.49 3.55 -38.61
C LEU A 51 -8.34 4.98 -39.14
N TYR A 52 -7.21 5.63 -38.84
CA TYR A 52 -6.94 7.03 -39.17
C TYR A 52 -5.87 7.17 -40.27
N ASP A 53 -5.57 6.08 -40.99
CA ASP A 53 -4.61 6.10 -42.09
C ASP A 53 -5.00 7.10 -43.17
N THR A 54 -3.98 7.78 -43.69
CA THR A 54 -4.06 8.75 -44.80
C THR A 54 -3.19 8.33 -45.99
N THR A 55 -2.46 7.21 -45.86
CA THR A 55 -1.56 6.68 -46.90
C THR A 55 -2.26 5.78 -47.93
N GLY A 56 -3.49 5.34 -47.65
CA GLY A 56 -4.30 4.52 -48.54
C GLY A 56 -4.13 3.01 -48.32
N LYS A 57 -3.52 2.60 -47.20
CA LYS A 57 -3.50 1.20 -46.74
C LYS A 57 -4.86 0.80 -46.19
N THR A 58 -5.48 1.68 -45.41
CA THR A 58 -6.86 1.47 -44.96
C THR A 58 -7.83 1.92 -46.04
N ARG A 59 -8.80 1.07 -46.39
CA ARG A 59 -9.78 1.33 -47.44
C ARG A 59 -11.15 0.73 -47.13
N VAL A 60 -12.21 1.40 -47.57
CA VAL A 60 -13.55 0.81 -47.69
C VAL A 60 -13.53 -0.16 -48.88
N THR A 61 -13.94 -1.41 -48.69
CA THR A 61 -13.98 -2.43 -49.74
C THR A 61 -15.36 -2.51 -50.38
N ASP A 62 -15.51 -3.34 -51.42
CA ASP A 62 -16.80 -3.67 -52.02
C ASP A 62 -17.51 -4.86 -51.35
N GLU A 63 -16.93 -5.44 -50.28
CA GLU A 63 -17.61 -6.46 -49.48
C GLU A 63 -18.72 -5.80 -48.67
N VAL A 64 -19.98 -6.15 -48.96
CA VAL A 64 -21.16 -5.68 -48.22
C VAL A 64 -21.66 -6.79 -47.30
N VAL A 65 -21.78 -6.46 -46.01
CA VAL A 65 -22.29 -7.36 -44.96
C VAL A 65 -23.50 -6.75 -44.28
N THR A 66 -24.38 -7.59 -43.73
CA THR A 66 -25.54 -7.13 -42.94
C THR A 66 -25.15 -7.04 -41.46
N VAL A 67 -25.45 -5.89 -40.85
CA VAL A 67 -25.24 -5.61 -39.42
C VAL A 67 -26.29 -6.37 -38.61
N LYS A 68 -25.84 -7.20 -37.66
CA LYS A 68 -26.70 -7.87 -36.68
C LYS A 68 -26.84 -7.05 -35.40
N LYS A 69 -25.71 -6.64 -34.80
CA LYS A 69 -25.68 -5.76 -33.62
C LYS A 69 -24.60 -4.71 -33.79
N LEU A 70 -24.95 -3.44 -33.57
CA LEU A 70 -24.00 -2.33 -33.48
C LEU A 70 -23.21 -2.41 -32.17
N LEU A 71 -21.94 -2.02 -32.21
CA LEU A 71 -21.05 -1.92 -31.04
C LEU A 71 -20.58 -0.47 -30.89
N GLY A 72 -19.80 -0.16 -29.84
CA GLY A 72 -19.03 1.08 -29.81
C GLY A 72 -18.07 1.10 -31.00
N PRO A 73 -17.99 2.19 -31.80
CA PRO A 73 -17.21 2.23 -33.03
C PRO A 73 -15.69 2.20 -32.75
N LEU A 74 -15.30 2.55 -31.53
CA LEU A 74 -13.97 2.38 -30.96
C LEU A 74 -13.99 1.23 -29.93
N ALA A 75 -13.00 0.34 -30.00
CA ALA A 75 -12.68 -0.57 -28.91
C ALA A 75 -11.69 0.07 -27.93
N GLN A 76 -11.53 -0.49 -26.73
CA GLN A 76 -10.57 -0.01 -25.72
C GLN A 76 -9.12 0.04 -26.27
N SER A 77 -8.76 -0.88 -27.17
CA SER A 77 -7.47 -0.92 -27.87
C SER A 77 -7.24 0.25 -28.84
N ASP A 78 -8.30 0.89 -29.32
CA ASP A 78 -8.25 1.94 -30.34
C ASP A 78 -8.05 3.34 -29.73
N VAL A 79 -8.13 3.44 -28.39
CA VAL A 79 -8.10 4.67 -27.61
C VAL A 79 -6.95 4.60 -26.59
N PRO A 80 -5.81 5.28 -26.83
CA PRO A 80 -4.71 5.31 -25.88
C PRO A 80 -5.09 5.98 -24.55
N ILE A 81 -5.88 7.07 -24.62
CA ILE A 81 -6.34 7.84 -23.46
C ILE A 81 -7.55 8.72 -23.81
N LEU A 82 -8.39 9.02 -22.82
CA LEU A 82 -9.40 10.06 -22.90
C LEU A 82 -8.95 11.31 -22.14
N ARG A 83 -8.94 12.46 -22.82
CA ARG A 83 -8.66 13.79 -22.26
C ARG A 83 -9.99 14.51 -22.06
N CYS A 84 -10.34 14.84 -20.82
CA CYS A 84 -11.69 15.30 -20.49
C CYS A 84 -11.64 16.71 -19.90
N VAL A 85 -12.66 17.52 -20.18
CA VAL A 85 -12.70 18.95 -19.81
C VAL A 85 -13.96 19.27 -19.03
N GLY A 86 -13.83 19.44 -17.72
CA GLY A 86 -14.95 19.83 -16.87
C GLY A 86 -15.20 21.34 -16.89
N LEU A 87 -16.46 21.73 -16.63
CA LEU A 87 -16.91 23.13 -16.57
C LEU A 87 -16.62 23.90 -17.87
N ASN A 88 -17.05 23.36 -19.02
CA ASN A 88 -16.82 23.96 -20.33
C ASN A 88 -18.07 24.56 -21.01
N TYR A 89 -19.27 24.50 -20.43
CA TYR A 89 -20.48 25.12 -21.00
C TYR A 89 -20.85 26.38 -20.24
N LEU A 90 -20.95 27.52 -20.94
CA LEU A 90 -21.13 28.83 -20.31
C LEU A 90 -22.48 28.92 -19.57
N THR A 91 -23.57 28.44 -20.18
CA THR A 91 -24.89 28.39 -19.52
C THR A 91 -24.82 27.62 -18.20
N HIS A 92 -24.22 26.42 -18.21
CA HIS A 92 -24.10 25.57 -17.02
C HIS A 92 -23.31 26.21 -15.88
N ILE A 93 -22.21 26.90 -16.21
CA ILE A 93 -21.35 27.59 -15.23
C ILE A 93 -22.13 28.73 -14.55
N LEU A 94 -22.90 29.49 -15.33
CA LEU A 94 -23.72 30.59 -14.85
C LEU A 94 -24.91 30.09 -13.99
N GLU A 95 -25.59 29.01 -14.41
CA GLU A 95 -26.62 28.34 -13.61
C GLU A 95 -26.11 27.85 -12.25
N ALA A 96 -24.86 27.36 -12.21
CA ALA A 96 -24.19 26.94 -10.97
C ALA A 96 -23.71 28.11 -10.09
N GLY A 97 -23.96 29.36 -10.50
CA GLY A 97 -23.52 30.57 -9.78
C GLY A 97 -21.99 30.78 -9.80
N ARG A 98 -21.29 30.19 -10.76
CA ARG A 98 -19.83 30.22 -10.88
C ARG A 98 -19.40 31.24 -11.93
N LYS A 99 -18.13 31.68 -11.85
CA LYS A 99 -17.48 32.40 -12.95
C LYS A 99 -16.81 31.36 -13.88
N PRO A 100 -16.76 31.59 -15.20
CA PRO A 100 -15.93 30.78 -16.10
C PRO A 100 -14.48 30.72 -15.58
N PRO A 101 -13.85 29.54 -15.53
CA PRO A 101 -12.46 29.44 -15.12
C PRO A 101 -11.56 30.10 -16.20
N PRO A 102 -10.39 30.63 -15.84
CA PRO A 102 -9.48 31.25 -16.81
C PRO A 102 -8.80 30.23 -17.75
N PHE A 103 -8.82 28.94 -17.38
CA PHE A 103 -8.27 27.82 -18.13
C PHE A 103 -9.15 26.57 -17.96
N PRO A 104 -9.15 25.62 -18.92
CA PRO A 104 -9.94 24.40 -18.84
C PRO A 104 -9.56 23.53 -17.63
N SER A 105 -10.56 22.97 -16.96
CA SER A 105 -10.35 22.03 -15.85
C SER A 105 -10.16 20.62 -16.41
N ILE A 106 -8.90 20.23 -16.59
CA ILE A 106 -8.52 19.01 -17.31
C ILE A 106 -8.39 17.82 -16.35
N PHE A 107 -8.91 16.67 -16.77
CA PHE A 107 -8.69 15.36 -16.14
C PHE A 107 -8.64 14.27 -17.22
N PHE A 108 -8.38 13.04 -16.80
CA PHE A 108 -8.20 11.90 -17.71
C PHE A 108 -9.08 10.72 -17.26
N LYS A 109 -9.57 9.94 -18.22
CA LYS A 109 -10.17 8.62 -18.00
C LYS A 109 -9.30 7.56 -18.69
N PRO A 110 -9.02 6.41 -18.05
CA PRO A 110 -8.29 5.32 -18.70
C PRO A 110 -9.10 4.71 -19.84
N SER A 111 -8.42 4.03 -20.77
CA SER A 111 -9.07 3.37 -21.91
C SER A 111 -10.04 2.25 -21.51
N THR A 112 -9.91 1.67 -20.33
CA THR A 112 -10.84 0.67 -19.76
C THR A 112 -12.25 1.24 -19.52
N THR A 113 -12.39 2.57 -19.41
CA THR A 113 -13.70 3.22 -19.32
C THR A 113 -14.51 3.13 -20.61
N VAL A 114 -13.88 2.87 -21.77
CA VAL A 114 -14.58 2.83 -23.07
C VAL A 114 -15.60 1.67 -23.10
N ALA A 115 -16.88 2.03 -23.24
CA ALA A 115 -18.01 1.12 -23.36
C ALA A 115 -18.64 1.15 -24.76
N ASN A 116 -19.40 0.10 -25.09
CA ASN A 116 -20.08 -0.02 -26.37
C ASN A 116 -21.38 0.81 -26.39
N HIS A 117 -21.81 1.19 -27.59
CA HIS A 117 -23.21 1.54 -27.84
C HIS A 117 -24.14 0.36 -27.47
N ASP A 118 -25.31 0.67 -26.93
CA ASP A 118 -26.32 -0.30 -26.51
C ASP A 118 -25.75 -1.36 -25.53
N SER A 119 -25.05 -0.86 -24.51
CA SER A 119 -24.60 -1.62 -23.35
C SER A 119 -24.82 -0.83 -22.06
N ASP A 120 -24.94 -1.54 -20.95
CA ASP A 120 -25.12 -0.94 -19.64
C ASP A 120 -23.80 -0.42 -19.07
N VAL A 121 -23.89 0.70 -18.38
CA VAL A 121 -22.82 1.22 -17.52
C VAL A 121 -22.90 0.50 -16.18
N VAL A 122 -21.78 -0.08 -15.78
CA VAL A 122 -21.62 -0.83 -14.53
C VAL A 122 -21.26 0.14 -13.42
N ILE A 123 -22.14 0.34 -12.44
CA ILE A 123 -21.82 1.18 -11.27
C ILE A 123 -21.05 0.32 -10.25
N PRO A 124 -19.75 0.55 -10.00
CA PRO A 124 -18.97 -0.32 -9.12
C PRO A 124 -19.35 -0.14 -7.65
N LYS A 125 -19.13 -1.16 -6.81
CA LYS A 125 -19.48 -1.19 -5.37
C LYS A 125 -19.20 0.10 -4.59
N ILE A 126 -18.06 0.73 -4.85
CA ILE A 126 -17.61 1.95 -4.16
C ILE A 126 -18.42 3.21 -4.54
N ALA A 127 -19.09 3.18 -5.68
CA ALA A 127 -19.91 4.26 -6.24
C ALA A 127 -21.42 3.95 -6.20
N GLN A 128 -21.84 2.87 -5.52
CA GLN A 128 -23.25 2.53 -5.28
C GLN A 128 -23.77 3.28 -4.06
N ASP A 129 -23.66 4.60 -4.13
CA ASP A 129 -24.07 5.56 -3.11
C ASP A 129 -25.26 6.42 -3.55
N ASP A 130 -25.96 5.94 -4.57
CA ASP A 130 -27.08 6.58 -5.26
C ASP A 130 -26.74 8.00 -5.80
N GLN A 131 -25.46 8.27 -6.08
CA GLN A 131 -24.97 9.51 -6.70
C GLN A 131 -24.19 9.31 -8.01
N ALA A 132 -24.50 8.24 -8.75
CA ALA A 132 -24.05 8.06 -10.13
C ALA A 132 -24.78 9.03 -11.07
N ASP A 133 -24.07 9.66 -12.00
CA ASP A 133 -24.60 10.74 -12.84
C ASP A 133 -24.11 10.62 -14.29
N TYR A 134 -24.92 11.14 -15.22
CA TYR A 134 -24.69 11.16 -16.66
C TYR A 134 -24.21 12.55 -17.10
N GLU A 135 -23.40 12.59 -18.15
CA GLU A 135 -22.85 13.82 -18.71
C GLU A 135 -22.73 13.63 -20.23
N GLY A 136 -23.77 14.00 -20.99
CA GLY A 136 -23.71 13.90 -22.46
C GLY A 136 -22.68 14.88 -23.02
N GLU A 137 -21.79 14.40 -23.89
CA GLU A 137 -20.71 15.22 -24.46
C GLU A 137 -20.52 15.00 -25.98
N LEU A 138 -20.03 16.05 -26.66
CA LEU A 138 -19.37 15.92 -27.95
C LEU A 138 -17.93 15.43 -27.71
N CYS A 139 -17.52 14.39 -28.42
CA CYS A 139 -16.17 13.85 -28.36
C CYS A 139 -15.43 14.01 -29.70
N VAL A 140 -14.11 14.27 -29.61
CA VAL A 140 -13.23 14.55 -30.75
C VAL A 140 -12.11 13.51 -30.80
N VAL A 141 -11.90 12.86 -31.94
CA VAL A 141 -10.89 11.81 -32.11
C VAL A 141 -9.68 12.34 -32.86
N ILE A 142 -8.49 12.25 -32.25
CA ILE A 142 -7.22 12.72 -32.82
C ILE A 142 -6.69 11.70 -33.84
N GLY A 143 -6.51 12.11 -35.10
CA GLY A 143 -6.11 11.22 -36.20
C GLY A 143 -4.60 11.10 -36.44
N LYS A 144 -3.79 11.98 -35.85
CA LYS A 144 -2.32 11.97 -35.93
C LYS A 144 -1.74 12.61 -34.67
N ASP A 145 -0.55 12.19 -34.25
CA ASP A 145 0.09 12.69 -33.03
C ASP A 145 0.18 14.23 -33.04
N ALA A 146 -0.38 14.87 -32.01
CA ALA A 146 -0.45 16.31 -31.85
C ALA A 146 0.43 16.73 -30.66
N LYS A 147 1.42 17.59 -30.89
CA LYS A 147 2.27 18.17 -29.85
C LYS A 147 2.53 19.64 -30.17
N ASP A 148 2.38 20.49 -29.15
CA ASP A 148 2.59 21.94 -29.21
C ASP A 148 1.86 22.60 -30.40
N VAL A 149 0.64 22.12 -30.71
CA VAL A 149 -0.13 22.52 -31.88
C VAL A 149 -0.76 23.89 -31.66
N ARG A 150 -0.73 24.74 -32.68
CA ARG A 150 -1.40 26.04 -32.65
C ARG A 150 -2.90 25.89 -32.85
N GLU A 151 -3.69 26.78 -32.26
CA GLU A 151 -5.15 26.78 -32.39
C GLU A 151 -5.61 26.84 -33.87
N GLU A 152 -4.92 27.63 -34.69
CA GLU A 152 -5.16 27.74 -36.15
C GLU A 152 -4.97 26.43 -36.93
N ASP A 153 -4.07 25.55 -36.47
CA ASP A 153 -3.77 24.26 -37.11
C ASP A 153 -4.59 23.09 -36.53
N ALA A 154 -5.25 23.29 -35.39
CA ALA A 154 -5.78 22.24 -34.53
C ALA A 154 -6.78 21.29 -35.21
N LEU A 155 -7.72 21.82 -36.02
CA LEU A 155 -8.71 20.99 -36.72
C LEU A 155 -8.07 20.07 -37.78
N SER A 156 -6.84 20.35 -38.23
CA SER A 156 -6.10 19.46 -39.14
C SER A 156 -5.63 18.16 -38.48
N TYR A 157 -5.74 18.05 -37.15
CA TYR A 157 -5.41 16.84 -36.34
C TYR A 157 -6.65 16.02 -35.99
N VAL A 158 -7.86 16.53 -36.20
CA VAL A 158 -9.11 15.80 -35.93
C VAL A 158 -9.38 14.81 -37.06
N ALA A 159 -9.44 13.52 -36.75
CA ALA A 159 -9.92 12.50 -37.69
C ALA A 159 -11.45 12.52 -37.77
N ALA A 160 -12.12 12.45 -36.62
CA ALA A 160 -13.57 12.25 -36.54
C ALA A 160 -14.18 12.84 -35.25
N TYR A 161 -15.50 12.96 -35.26
CA TYR A 161 -16.34 13.28 -34.11
C TYR A 161 -17.22 12.07 -33.74
N VAL A 162 -17.57 11.96 -32.45
CA VAL A 162 -18.42 10.89 -31.89
C VAL A 162 -19.19 11.43 -30.69
N VAL A 163 -20.30 10.80 -30.32
CA VAL A 163 -21.03 11.14 -29.09
C VAL A 163 -20.47 10.34 -27.92
N GLY A 164 -20.39 10.96 -26.74
CA GLY A 164 -19.97 10.32 -25.51
C GLY A 164 -20.86 10.63 -24.31
N ASN A 165 -20.66 9.86 -23.24
CA ASN A 165 -21.31 10.08 -21.94
C ASN A 165 -20.23 9.97 -20.83
N ASP A 166 -19.89 11.08 -20.16
CA ASP A 166 -18.87 11.15 -19.10
C ASP A 166 -19.45 10.80 -17.71
N VAL A 167 -19.81 9.53 -17.56
CA VAL A 167 -20.43 9.01 -16.34
C VAL A 167 -19.54 9.29 -15.11
N SER A 168 -20.19 9.67 -14.01
CA SER A 168 -19.54 10.27 -12.83
C SER A 168 -20.15 9.79 -11.52
N SER A 169 -19.33 9.41 -10.52
CA SER A 169 -19.79 9.29 -9.13
C SER A 169 -19.63 10.62 -8.40
N ARG A 170 -20.74 11.31 -8.11
CA ARG A 170 -20.69 12.69 -7.57
C ARG A 170 -20.18 12.77 -6.14
N LYS A 171 -20.46 11.77 -5.31
CA LYS A 171 -19.97 11.72 -3.93
C LYS A 171 -18.45 11.59 -3.91
N LEU A 172 -17.92 10.59 -4.62
CA LEU A 172 -16.47 10.38 -4.79
C LEU A 172 -15.77 11.53 -5.53
N GLN A 173 -16.51 12.36 -6.28
CA GLN A 173 -15.99 13.57 -6.94
C GLN A 173 -15.92 14.79 -6.01
N ARG A 174 -16.80 14.90 -5.00
CA ARG A 174 -17.09 16.17 -4.31
C ARG A 174 -17.02 16.14 -2.79
N ASP A 175 -17.24 14.98 -2.16
CA ASP A 175 -17.20 14.84 -0.70
C ASP A 175 -15.73 14.93 -0.23
N PRO A 176 -15.33 15.95 0.57
CA PRO A 176 -13.95 16.09 1.02
C PRO A 176 -13.44 14.91 1.86
N ALA A 177 -14.33 14.14 2.49
CA ALA A 177 -13.96 12.94 3.26
C ALA A 177 -13.59 11.74 2.36
N LEU A 178 -14.11 11.69 1.13
CA LEU A 178 -13.88 10.60 0.18
C LEU A 178 -12.91 10.99 -0.95
N ALA A 179 -13.03 12.22 -1.45
CA ALA A 179 -12.24 12.77 -2.54
C ALA A 179 -10.96 13.49 -2.07
N GLY A 180 -10.82 13.72 -0.76
CA GLY A 180 -9.75 14.50 -0.16
C GLY A 180 -9.92 16.02 -0.34
N GLY A 181 -9.01 16.79 0.26
CA GLY A 181 -9.08 18.26 0.27
C GLY A 181 -8.88 18.96 -1.08
N VAL A 182 -8.41 18.23 -2.12
CA VAL A 182 -8.33 18.71 -3.51
C VAL A 182 -8.77 17.56 -4.44
N PRO A 183 -10.08 17.44 -4.72
CA PRO A 183 -10.63 16.31 -5.46
C PRO A 183 -9.98 16.08 -6.84
N GLN A 184 -9.57 14.83 -7.10
CA GLN A 184 -9.05 14.40 -8.40
C GLN A 184 -10.15 13.67 -9.18
N TRP A 185 -10.82 14.37 -10.10
CA TRP A 185 -12.02 13.86 -10.78
C TRP A 185 -11.79 12.57 -11.59
N GLY A 186 -10.55 12.32 -12.01
CA GLY A 186 -10.17 11.09 -12.73
C GLY A 186 -10.43 9.79 -11.95
N PHE A 187 -10.47 9.82 -10.62
CA PHE A 187 -10.90 8.64 -9.83
C PHE A 187 -12.42 8.43 -9.94
N SER A 188 -13.21 9.45 -9.57
CA SER A 188 -14.68 9.42 -9.59
C SER A 188 -15.33 9.22 -10.97
N LYS A 189 -14.57 9.43 -12.04
CA LYS A 189 -14.97 9.26 -13.44
C LYS A 189 -14.22 8.11 -14.14
N GLY A 190 -13.24 7.48 -13.49
CA GLY A 190 -12.28 6.56 -14.12
C GLY A 190 -12.66 5.09 -14.10
N PHE A 191 -13.87 4.73 -13.67
CA PHE A 191 -14.32 3.35 -13.56
C PHE A 191 -14.64 2.73 -14.93
N ASP A 192 -14.50 1.42 -15.04
CA ASP A 192 -14.80 0.69 -16.27
C ASP A 192 -16.24 0.98 -16.74
N THR A 193 -16.44 1.03 -18.06
CA THR A 193 -17.68 1.46 -18.73
C THR A 193 -18.11 2.93 -18.56
N PHE A 194 -17.43 3.76 -17.77
CA PHE A 194 -17.84 5.17 -17.55
C PHE A 194 -17.59 6.11 -18.75
N ALA A 195 -17.13 5.63 -19.90
CA ALA A 195 -17.05 6.37 -21.16
C ALA A 195 -17.69 5.60 -22.33
N PRO A 196 -19.02 5.40 -22.37
CA PRO A 196 -19.68 4.92 -23.58
C PRO A 196 -19.45 5.90 -24.73
N LEU A 197 -19.07 5.37 -25.89
CA LEU A 197 -18.82 6.14 -27.12
C LEU A 197 -19.59 5.51 -28.28
N GLY A 198 -20.26 6.34 -29.09
CA GLY A 198 -21.05 5.85 -30.22
C GLY A 198 -21.97 6.89 -30.85
N PRO A 199 -22.94 6.46 -31.68
CA PRO A 199 -23.06 5.12 -32.27
C PRO A 199 -22.07 4.89 -33.43
N VAL A 200 -21.44 5.97 -33.93
CA VAL A 200 -20.64 6.00 -35.16
C VAL A 200 -19.52 7.04 -35.04
N LEU A 201 -18.36 6.81 -35.66
CA LEU A 201 -17.41 7.88 -35.92
C LEU A 201 -17.81 8.61 -37.21
N VAL A 202 -18.00 9.92 -37.16
CA VAL A 202 -18.23 10.75 -38.37
C VAL A 202 -16.95 11.48 -38.71
N ALA A 203 -16.43 11.28 -39.92
CA ALA A 203 -15.20 11.91 -40.38
C ALA A 203 -15.31 13.45 -40.31
N SER A 204 -14.23 14.09 -39.87
CA SER A 204 -14.15 15.55 -39.68
C SER A 204 -14.55 16.36 -40.92
N ASP A 205 -14.27 15.84 -42.11
CA ASP A 205 -14.63 16.46 -43.39
C ASP A 205 -16.15 16.57 -43.62
N LEU A 206 -16.99 15.82 -42.86
CA LEU A 206 -18.46 15.96 -42.85
C LEU A 206 -18.99 16.93 -41.76
N VAL A 207 -18.12 17.41 -40.88
CA VAL A 207 -18.45 18.35 -39.78
C VAL A 207 -17.55 19.58 -39.93
N PRO A 208 -17.83 20.46 -40.92
CA PRO A 208 -16.96 21.60 -41.24
C PRO A 208 -16.94 22.65 -40.13
N ASP A 209 -18.02 22.77 -39.35
CA ASP A 209 -18.10 23.59 -38.15
C ASP A 209 -18.73 22.77 -37.01
N PRO A 210 -17.97 22.37 -35.97
CA PRO A 210 -18.52 21.66 -34.83
C PRO A 210 -19.36 22.55 -33.90
N ALA A 211 -19.23 23.89 -33.94
CA ALA A 211 -20.00 24.80 -33.09
C ALA A 211 -21.48 24.87 -33.52
N ALA A 212 -21.75 24.68 -34.81
CA ALA A 212 -23.10 24.60 -35.36
C ALA A 212 -23.88 23.32 -34.95
N LEU A 213 -23.24 22.37 -34.25
CA LEU A 213 -23.88 21.17 -33.75
C LEU A 213 -24.70 21.46 -32.49
N LYS A 214 -25.68 20.60 -32.23
CA LYS A 214 -26.52 20.64 -31.04
C LYS A 214 -26.52 19.29 -30.33
N LEU A 215 -26.35 19.31 -29.01
CA LEU A 215 -26.32 18.17 -28.10
C LEU A 215 -27.62 18.11 -27.27
N GLN A 216 -28.15 16.90 -27.13
CA GLN A 216 -29.31 16.61 -26.30
C GLN A 216 -29.12 15.30 -25.54
N THR A 217 -29.57 15.24 -24.29
CA THR A 217 -29.54 14.02 -23.46
C THR A 217 -30.90 13.76 -22.85
N TRP A 218 -31.41 12.54 -23.06
CA TRP A 218 -32.61 12.01 -22.43
C TRP A 218 -32.24 10.95 -21.39
N VAL A 219 -32.99 10.93 -20.30
CA VAL A 219 -32.87 9.89 -19.25
C VAL A 219 -34.27 9.41 -18.91
N ASP A 220 -34.53 8.12 -19.15
CA ASP A 220 -35.86 7.50 -19.07
C ASP A 220 -36.94 8.24 -19.89
N GLY A 221 -36.53 8.79 -21.04
CA GLY A 221 -37.37 9.59 -21.93
C GLY A 221 -37.58 11.05 -21.51
N GLU A 222 -37.15 11.45 -20.31
CA GLU A 222 -37.12 12.86 -19.89
C GLU A 222 -35.95 13.57 -20.59
N LEU A 223 -36.22 14.60 -21.41
CA LEU A 223 -35.16 15.46 -21.96
C LEU A 223 -34.54 16.28 -20.81
N ARG A 224 -33.28 16.02 -20.48
CA ARG A 224 -32.59 16.65 -19.35
C ARG A 224 -31.52 17.66 -19.77
N GLN A 225 -30.76 17.36 -20.83
CA GLN A 225 -29.75 18.28 -21.38
C GLN A 225 -30.12 18.70 -22.81
N ASN A 226 -29.90 19.97 -23.18
CA ASN A 226 -30.32 20.53 -24.47
C ASN A 226 -29.54 21.84 -24.78
N SER A 227 -28.39 21.75 -25.44
CA SER A 227 -27.51 22.91 -25.73
C SER A 227 -26.92 22.86 -27.13
N GLY A 228 -26.58 24.02 -27.69
CA GLY A 228 -25.63 24.11 -28.80
C GLY A 228 -24.19 23.87 -28.32
N ILE A 229 -23.31 23.46 -29.25
CA ILE A 229 -21.86 23.31 -29.00
C ILE A 229 -21.14 24.68 -29.05
N ASP A 230 -21.80 25.71 -29.58
CA ASP A 230 -21.40 27.12 -29.49
C ASP A 230 -21.41 27.69 -28.06
N ASP A 231 -22.03 27.01 -27.09
CA ASP A 231 -21.95 27.34 -25.65
C ASP A 231 -20.62 26.90 -24.98
N LEU A 232 -19.70 26.26 -25.73
CA LEU A 232 -18.38 25.90 -25.23
C LEU A 232 -17.52 27.13 -24.92
N VAL A 233 -17.10 27.28 -23.66
CA VAL A 233 -16.18 28.33 -23.18
C VAL A 233 -14.80 28.19 -23.83
N PHE A 234 -14.32 26.96 -23.95
CA PHE A 234 -13.07 26.60 -24.60
C PHE A 234 -13.38 25.78 -25.86
N SER A 235 -13.12 26.38 -27.02
CA SER A 235 -13.37 25.80 -28.35
C SER A 235 -12.59 24.51 -28.58
N VAL A 236 -13.09 23.63 -29.47
CA VAL A 236 -12.34 22.42 -29.88
C VAL A 236 -10.91 22.74 -30.38
N PRO A 237 -10.68 23.76 -31.23
CA PRO A 237 -9.35 24.21 -31.58
C PRO A 237 -8.46 24.57 -30.37
N TYR A 238 -8.98 25.37 -29.44
CA TYR A 238 -8.26 25.78 -28.23
C TYR A 238 -7.93 24.58 -27.34
N LEU A 239 -8.88 23.64 -27.17
CA LEU A 239 -8.67 22.43 -26.37
C LEU A 239 -7.53 21.58 -26.92
N ILE A 240 -7.47 21.35 -28.24
CA ILE A 240 -6.39 20.59 -28.89
C ILE A 240 -5.04 21.31 -28.69
N SER A 241 -5.00 22.63 -28.88
CA SER A 241 -3.79 23.43 -28.68
C SER A 241 -3.30 23.35 -27.22
N ARG A 242 -4.23 23.54 -26.27
CA ARG A 242 -3.94 23.52 -24.84
C ARG A 242 -3.54 22.14 -24.31
N LEU A 243 -4.21 21.08 -24.76
CA LEU A 243 -3.96 19.70 -24.34
C LEU A 243 -2.72 19.09 -24.98
N SER A 244 -2.28 19.61 -26.14
CA SER A 244 -1.02 19.20 -26.80
C SER A 244 0.21 20.00 -26.33
N SER A 245 0.02 21.05 -25.54
CA SER A 245 1.10 21.89 -25.01
C SER A 245 1.96 21.11 -24.00
N GLY A 246 3.23 20.86 -24.33
CA GLY A 246 4.19 20.11 -23.52
C GLY A 246 3.95 18.60 -23.41
N THR A 247 2.84 18.07 -23.93
CA THR A 247 2.46 16.66 -23.87
C THR A 247 1.89 16.20 -25.21
N THR A 248 2.37 15.08 -25.76
CA THR A 248 1.79 14.54 -27.00
C THR A 248 0.37 14.01 -26.76
N LEU A 249 -0.59 14.47 -27.55
CA LEU A 249 -1.85 13.79 -27.78
C LEU A 249 -1.62 12.75 -28.86
N GLN A 250 -1.64 11.48 -28.47
CA GLN A 250 -1.40 10.37 -29.38
C GLN A 250 -2.55 10.21 -30.37
N LYS A 251 -2.27 9.75 -31.58
CA LYS A 251 -3.27 9.25 -32.52
C LYS A 251 -4.20 8.22 -31.83
N GLY A 252 -5.50 8.36 -32.03
CA GLY A 252 -6.55 7.61 -31.36
C GLY A 252 -7.01 8.19 -30.02
N SER A 253 -6.34 9.21 -29.46
CA SER A 253 -6.81 9.86 -28.24
C SER A 253 -8.17 10.52 -28.46
N VAL A 254 -9.07 10.39 -27.50
CA VAL A 254 -10.39 11.02 -27.49
C VAL A 254 -10.36 12.24 -26.58
N ILE A 255 -10.86 13.38 -27.05
CA ILE A 255 -11.12 14.57 -26.22
C ILE A 255 -12.62 14.61 -25.92
N MET A 256 -12.98 14.50 -24.65
CA MET A 256 -14.34 14.73 -24.15
C MET A 256 -14.44 16.22 -23.79
N THR A 257 -15.31 16.96 -24.49
CA THR A 257 -15.27 18.44 -24.55
C THR A 257 -15.98 19.17 -23.42
N GLY A 258 -16.65 18.44 -22.53
CA GLY A 258 -17.50 18.96 -21.46
C GLY A 258 -18.98 18.69 -21.70
N THR A 259 -19.77 18.91 -20.66
CA THR A 259 -21.22 18.67 -20.66
C THR A 259 -22.03 19.95 -20.31
N PRO A 260 -23.21 20.17 -20.91
CA PRO A 260 -24.10 21.29 -20.60
C PRO A 260 -24.91 21.09 -19.31
N GLY A 261 -25.70 22.11 -18.96
CA GLY A 261 -26.65 22.07 -17.85
C GLY A 261 -27.67 20.94 -18.00
N GLY A 262 -28.22 20.50 -16.86
CA GLY A 262 -29.19 19.41 -16.80
C GLY A 262 -28.64 18.03 -16.39
N VAL A 263 -27.39 17.94 -15.92
CA VAL A 263 -26.88 16.74 -15.20
C VAL A 263 -27.71 16.47 -13.93
N GLY A 264 -27.76 15.21 -13.48
CA GLY A 264 -28.58 14.77 -12.35
C GLY A 264 -28.31 15.52 -11.05
N ALA A 265 -27.04 15.85 -10.79
CA ALA A 265 -26.62 16.68 -9.64
C ALA A 265 -27.09 18.14 -9.68
N GLY A 266 -27.49 18.66 -10.85
CA GLY A 266 -27.94 20.04 -11.05
C GLY A 266 -29.45 20.23 -10.86
N LEU A 267 -30.22 19.13 -10.88
CA LEU A 267 -31.67 19.15 -10.73
C LEU A 267 -32.07 19.43 -9.26
N LYS A 268 -33.32 19.90 -9.07
CA LYS A 268 -33.88 20.22 -7.75
C LYS A 268 -35.26 19.56 -7.60
N PRO A 269 -35.38 18.44 -6.85
CA PRO A 269 -34.29 17.67 -6.23
C PRO A 269 -33.37 17.01 -7.27
N PRO A 270 -32.14 16.60 -6.90
CA PRO A 270 -31.26 15.83 -7.77
C PRO A 270 -31.91 14.53 -8.26
N LYS A 271 -31.62 14.11 -9.49
CA LYS A 271 -32.07 12.82 -10.06
C LYS A 271 -30.89 12.06 -10.66
N TYR A 272 -30.33 11.15 -9.87
CA TYR A 272 -29.19 10.30 -10.24
C TYR A 272 -29.61 9.07 -11.05
N LEU A 273 -28.62 8.34 -11.55
CA LEU A 273 -28.79 7.05 -12.24
C LEU A 273 -29.13 5.96 -11.24
N VAL A 274 -30.12 5.13 -11.58
CA VAL A 274 -30.58 3.98 -10.79
C VAL A 274 -30.61 2.71 -11.67
N PRO A 275 -30.62 1.49 -11.08
CA PRO A 275 -30.72 0.25 -11.85
C PRO A 275 -31.87 0.30 -12.87
N GLY A 276 -31.59 -0.04 -14.13
CA GLY A 276 -32.55 -0.01 -15.24
C GLY A 276 -32.74 1.35 -15.93
N THR A 277 -32.09 2.42 -15.46
CA THR A 277 -32.13 3.75 -16.12
C THR A 277 -31.62 3.66 -17.55
N LYS A 278 -32.34 4.27 -18.50
CA LYS A 278 -31.94 4.37 -19.91
C LYS A 278 -31.48 5.77 -20.26
N MET A 279 -30.27 5.90 -20.77
CA MET A 279 -29.67 7.14 -21.24
C MET A 279 -29.59 7.14 -22.77
N GLU A 280 -29.97 8.25 -23.37
CA GLU A 280 -29.78 8.51 -24.80
C GLU A 280 -29.10 9.88 -24.96
N VAL A 281 -27.90 9.92 -25.53
CA VAL A 281 -27.18 11.16 -25.86
C VAL A 281 -27.15 11.31 -27.38
N SER A 282 -27.69 12.40 -27.90
CA SER A 282 -27.73 12.67 -29.35
C SER A 282 -26.97 13.94 -29.67
N VAL A 283 -26.19 13.90 -30.75
CA VAL A 283 -25.60 15.10 -31.35
C VAL A 283 -25.99 15.15 -32.82
N THR A 284 -26.41 16.34 -33.26
CA THR A 284 -26.87 16.60 -34.62
C THR A 284 -25.85 16.08 -35.65
N GLY A 285 -26.29 15.24 -36.59
CA GLY A 285 -25.44 14.65 -37.63
C GLY A 285 -24.51 13.50 -37.19
N LEU A 286 -24.33 13.27 -35.88
CA LEU A 286 -23.58 12.15 -35.31
C LEU A 286 -24.47 10.97 -34.88
N GLY A 287 -25.77 11.21 -34.72
CA GLY A 287 -26.73 10.20 -34.26
C GLY A 287 -26.80 10.10 -32.73
N THR A 288 -27.46 9.05 -32.24
CA THR A 288 -27.77 8.88 -30.81
C THR A 288 -27.02 7.70 -30.19
N LEU A 289 -26.13 7.99 -29.24
CA LEU A 289 -25.53 7.01 -28.34
C LEU A 289 -26.59 6.57 -27.33
N LYS A 290 -26.74 5.26 -27.13
CA LYS A 290 -27.63 4.68 -26.11
C LYS A 290 -26.84 3.83 -25.14
N ASN A 291 -27.15 3.95 -23.86
CA ASN A 291 -26.57 3.14 -22.79
C ASN A 291 -27.55 3.00 -21.62
N GLY A 292 -27.57 1.84 -20.97
CA GLY A 292 -28.32 1.67 -19.73
C GLY A 292 -27.45 1.90 -18.49
N CYS A 293 -28.05 1.73 -17.31
CA CYS A 293 -27.36 1.62 -16.03
C CYS A 293 -27.77 0.27 -15.42
N ASP A 294 -26.83 -0.67 -15.28
CA ASP A 294 -27.17 -2.00 -14.76
C ASP A 294 -27.60 -1.92 -13.28
N GLY A 295 -26.97 -1.01 -12.53
CA GLY A 295 -27.13 -0.84 -11.10
C GLY A 295 -26.92 -2.13 -10.29
N VAL A 296 -26.13 -3.08 -10.80
CA VAL A 296 -25.95 -4.40 -10.18
C VAL A 296 -25.22 -4.25 -8.85
N ARG A 297 -25.99 -4.19 -7.75
CA ARG A 297 -25.42 -4.21 -6.41
C ARG A 297 -24.74 -5.57 -6.17
N PRO A 298 -23.47 -5.63 -5.73
CA PRO A 298 -22.69 -6.85 -5.71
C PRO A 298 -23.15 -7.72 -4.55
N ILE A 299 -24.13 -8.56 -4.87
CA ILE A 299 -24.78 -9.54 -4.00
C ILE A 299 -23.71 -10.17 -3.12
N CYS A 300 -23.85 -10.06 -1.79
CA CYS A 300 -22.90 -10.72 -0.90
C CYS A 300 -22.94 -12.24 -1.16
N GLU A 301 -21.81 -12.92 -0.99
CA GLU A 301 -21.69 -14.35 -1.31
C GLU A 301 -22.81 -15.19 -0.66
N SER A 302 -23.20 -14.84 0.57
CA SER A 302 -24.32 -15.46 1.28
C SER A 302 -25.66 -15.28 0.57
N CYS A 303 -26.02 -14.06 0.16
CA CYS A 303 -27.26 -13.81 -0.59
C CYS A 303 -27.23 -14.48 -1.97
N GLY A 304 -26.09 -14.44 -2.66
CA GLY A 304 -25.91 -15.07 -3.97
C GLY A 304 -26.04 -16.60 -3.92
N ARG A 305 -25.45 -17.23 -2.90
CA ARG A 305 -25.56 -18.67 -2.66
C ARG A 305 -26.96 -19.12 -2.23
N LEU A 306 -27.71 -18.25 -1.57
CA LEU A 306 -29.04 -18.55 -1.01
C LEU A 306 -30.21 -18.10 -1.92
N GLY A 307 -29.93 -17.41 -3.03
CA GLY A 307 -30.97 -16.89 -3.93
C GLY A 307 -31.80 -15.75 -3.36
N PHE A 308 -31.27 -15.02 -2.36
CA PHE A 308 -31.95 -13.89 -1.74
C PHE A 308 -31.56 -12.56 -2.39
N GLU A 309 -32.53 -11.65 -2.49
CA GLU A 309 -32.30 -10.26 -2.88
C GLU A 309 -31.52 -9.55 -1.76
N CYS A 310 -30.35 -8.98 -2.11
CA CYS A 310 -29.47 -8.35 -1.13
C CYS A 310 -29.91 -6.89 -0.92
N SER A 311 -30.60 -6.62 0.19
CA SER A 311 -31.01 -5.26 0.55
C SER A 311 -29.83 -4.49 1.16
N TYR A 312 -29.57 -3.28 0.64
CA TYR A 312 -28.56 -2.36 1.15
C TYR A 312 -29.26 -1.08 1.60
N GLU A 313 -29.57 -0.97 2.89
CA GLU A 313 -30.08 0.28 3.45
C GLU A 313 -28.96 1.33 3.48
N MET A 314 -29.15 2.43 2.76
CA MET A 314 -28.30 3.60 2.86
C MET A 314 -28.74 4.46 4.05
N ALA A 315 -27.79 4.90 4.88
CA ALA A 315 -28.05 5.70 6.07
C ALA A 315 -28.41 7.16 5.70
N GLU A 316 -29.64 7.40 5.26
CA GLU A 316 -30.20 8.74 5.02
C GLU A 316 -31.04 9.24 6.22
N ALA A 317 -30.40 9.39 7.38
CA ALA A 317 -30.97 10.11 8.52
C ALA A 317 -29.85 10.62 9.46
N PRO A 318 -30.05 11.73 10.22
CA PRO A 318 -29.28 11.93 11.46
C PRO A 318 -29.52 10.70 12.36
N PRO A 319 -28.60 10.34 13.28
CA PRO A 319 -28.66 9.05 13.98
C PRO A 319 -29.94 8.90 14.80
N VAL A 320 -30.95 8.30 14.18
CA VAL A 320 -32.09 7.73 14.86
C VAL A 320 -31.50 6.59 15.66
N SER A 321 -31.41 6.75 16.98
CA SER A 321 -31.09 5.63 17.84
C SER A 321 -32.08 4.52 17.51
N LEU A 322 -31.58 3.38 17.02
CA LEU A 322 -32.39 2.18 16.85
C LEU A 322 -32.79 1.68 18.24
N THR A 323 -33.82 2.33 18.79
CA THR A 323 -34.63 1.79 19.88
C THR A 323 -35.42 0.65 19.28
N ILE A 324 -34.74 -0.49 19.09
CA ILE A 324 -35.39 -1.77 18.80
C ILE A 324 -36.43 -1.92 19.91
N ARG A 325 -37.71 -1.90 19.51
CA ARG A 325 -38.78 -1.98 20.50
C ARG A 325 -38.67 -3.30 21.23
N LYS A 326 -38.87 -3.23 22.55
CA LYS A 326 -38.74 -4.36 23.49
C LYS A 326 -39.56 -5.58 23.02
N ASP A 327 -40.70 -5.27 22.42
CA ASP A 327 -41.66 -6.13 21.71
C ASP A 327 -40.99 -7.18 20.79
N ASN A 328 -39.93 -6.79 20.05
CA ASN A 328 -39.21 -7.70 19.14
C ASN A 328 -38.27 -8.66 19.89
N PHE A 329 -37.69 -8.22 21.02
CA PHE A 329 -36.88 -9.09 21.87
C PHE A 329 -37.76 -10.06 22.64
N ASP A 330 -38.92 -9.63 23.15
CA ASP A 330 -39.85 -10.52 23.86
C ASP A 330 -40.32 -11.69 22.97
N SER A 331 -40.58 -11.44 21.67
CA SER A 331 -40.93 -12.49 20.70
C SER A 331 -39.77 -13.43 20.36
N LEU A 332 -38.52 -12.94 20.37
CA LEU A 332 -37.33 -13.77 20.12
C LEU A 332 -36.92 -14.55 21.38
N GLU A 333 -37.00 -13.94 22.56
CA GLU A 333 -36.73 -14.60 23.83
C GLU A 333 -37.78 -15.68 24.10
N GLU A 334 -39.05 -15.47 23.78
CA GLU A 334 -40.04 -16.54 23.88
C GLU A 334 -39.76 -17.66 22.87
N ARG A 335 -39.30 -17.36 21.63
CA ARG A 335 -38.87 -18.38 20.66
C ARG A 335 -37.58 -19.13 21.02
N VAL A 336 -36.65 -18.49 21.72
CA VAL A 336 -35.38 -19.08 22.18
C VAL A 336 -35.56 -19.84 23.49
N ARG A 337 -36.36 -19.31 24.43
CA ARG A 337 -36.91 -20.11 25.55
C ARG A 337 -37.68 -21.27 25.00
N GLN A 338 -38.25 -21.12 23.80
CA GLN A 338 -38.61 -22.23 22.96
C GLN A 338 -37.34 -23.00 22.51
N LEU A 339 -37.11 -23.59 21.33
CA LEU A 339 -35.97 -24.55 21.14
C LEU A 339 -35.79 -25.60 22.29
N GLU A 340 -34.82 -25.44 23.21
CA GLU A 340 -35.06 -25.63 24.66
C GLU A 340 -35.52 -27.04 25.22
N ARG A 341 -36.84 -27.30 25.51
CA ARG A 341 -37.46 -28.58 26.01
C ARG A 341 -37.60 -29.54 24.85
N ILE A 342 -37.70 -29.12 23.60
CA ILE A 342 -37.58 -30.10 22.52
C ILE A 342 -36.20 -30.71 22.67
N VAL A 343 -35.16 -29.87 22.85
CA VAL A 343 -33.81 -30.36 23.18
C VAL A 343 -33.81 -31.17 24.50
N ARG A 344 -34.27 -30.62 25.63
CA ARG A 344 -34.25 -31.32 26.93
C ARG A 344 -35.14 -32.56 27.04
N GLN A 345 -36.32 -32.61 26.41
CA GLN A 345 -37.17 -33.81 26.34
C GLN A 345 -36.55 -34.86 25.41
N HIS A 346 -35.82 -34.45 24.36
CA HIS A 346 -35.03 -35.40 23.58
C HIS A 346 -33.83 -35.92 24.39
N GLU A 347 -33.14 -35.08 25.16
CA GLU A 347 -32.07 -35.51 26.09
C GLU A 347 -32.59 -36.43 27.20
N GLU A 348 -33.73 -36.13 27.82
CA GLU A 348 -34.37 -36.99 28.82
C GLU A 348 -34.78 -38.35 28.22
N ARG A 349 -35.36 -38.37 27.01
CA ARG A 349 -35.69 -39.61 26.28
C ARG A 349 -34.46 -40.43 25.88
N LEU A 350 -33.32 -39.79 25.63
CA LEU A 350 -32.04 -40.46 25.39
C LEU A 350 -31.38 -40.96 26.69
N SER A 351 -31.75 -40.37 27.84
CA SER A 351 -31.19 -40.69 29.16
C SER A 351 -31.98 -41.80 29.88
N SER A 352 -33.30 -41.88 29.68
CA SER A 352 -34.14 -42.98 30.18
C SER A 352 -34.05 -44.19 29.25
N GLY A 353 -32.96 -44.96 29.37
CA GLY A 353 -32.70 -46.13 28.52
C GLY A 353 -33.67 -47.29 28.79
N ASP A 354 -34.78 -47.33 28.06
CA ASP A 354 -35.68 -48.49 28.03
C ASP A 354 -35.28 -49.42 26.86
N ARG A 355 -34.70 -50.58 27.21
CA ARG A 355 -34.36 -51.63 26.25
C ARG A 355 -35.52 -52.62 26.14
N ALA A 356 -36.35 -52.45 25.11
CA ALA A 356 -37.18 -53.53 24.58
C ALA A 356 -36.98 -53.57 23.07
N GLY A 357 -36.45 -54.68 22.55
CA GLY A 357 -36.32 -54.87 21.11
C GLY A 357 -37.55 -55.58 20.54
N ASP A 358 -37.71 -55.52 19.22
CA ASP A 358 -37.69 -56.76 18.44
C ASP A 358 -37.21 -56.48 17.01
N ARG A 359 -37.19 -57.53 16.19
CA ARG A 359 -36.66 -57.57 14.82
C ARG A 359 -37.65 -57.02 13.77
N ASP A 360 -37.13 -57.02 12.54
CA ASP A 360 -37.82 -57.15 11.24
C ASP A 360 -37.97 -55.89 10.35
N ASP A 361 -37.05 -55.82 9.38
CA ASP A 361 -37.33 -55.92 7.92
C ASP A 361 -38.11 -54.82 7.14
N VAL A 362 -37.84 -54.78 5.82
CA VAL A 362 -38.61 -54.16 4.70
C VAL A 362 -38.43 -52.65 4.34
N SER A 363 -37.74 -52.47 3.21
CA SER A 363 -37.81 -51.50 2.09
C SER A 363 -38.61 -50.17 2.08
N SER A 364 -38.00 -49.23 1.32
CA SER A 364 -38.61 -48.28 0.33
C SER A 364 -39.26 -46.97 0.80
N GLY A 365 -38.98 -45.87 0.06
CA GLY A 365 -39.80 -44.65 0.04
C GLY A 365 -39.05 -43.32 0.15
N GLU A 366 -38.89 -42.60 -0.97
CA GLU A 366 -38.83 -41.12 -1.03
C GLU A 366 -40.25 -40.52 -0.81
N PRO A 367 -40.50 -39.18 -0.79
CA PRO A 367 -39.61 -38.01 -0.66
C PRO A 367 -40.08 -36.92 0.36
N GLU A 368 -39.25 -35.88 0.53
CA GLU A 368 -39.57 -34.43 0.72
C GLU A 368 -40.29 -33.84 1.97
N ALA A 369 -39.97 -32.54 2.16
CA ALA A 369 -40.63 -31.46 2.94
C ALA A 369 -40.23 -31.15 4.40
N SER A 370 -39.75 -29.90 4.57
CA SER A 370 -39.66 -29.05 5.79
C SER A 370 -41.08 -28.68 6.32
N PRO A 371 -41.35 -28.06 7.52
CA PRO A 371 -40.46 -27.20 8.34
C PRO A 371 -40.66 -27.12 9.90
N TYR A 372 -39.77 -26.34 10.56
CA TYR A 372 -39.89 -25.52 11.82
C TYR A 372 -40.42 -26.05 13.18
N GLY A 373 -39.74 -25.64 14.28
CA GLY A 373 -40.24 -25.58 15.67
C GLY A 373 -39.45 -26.47 16.65
N ASP A 374 -38.60 -26.00 17.58
CA ASP A 374 -38.74 -25.03 18.69
C ASP A 374 -39.62 -25.55 19.88
N THR A 375 -39.11 -25.78 21.12
CA THR A 375 -39.75 -25.38 22.43
C THR A 375 -39.08 -25.85 23.77
N GLN A 376 -38.40 -25.05 24.65
CA GLN A 376 -38.67 -25.03 26.13
C GLN A 376 -37.55 -24.92 27.26
N SER A 377 -37.82 -24.96 28.59
CA SER A 377 -36.87 -25.47 29.66
C SER A 377 -35.42 -24.93 29.65
N GLN A 378 -35.19 -23.64 29.91
CA GLN A 378 -35.51 -22.96 31.19
C GLN A 378 -35.24 -23.82 32.45
N CYS A 379 -34.93 -23.31 33.64
CA CYS A 379 -34.41 -22.05 34.17
C CYS A 379 -34.29 -22.28 35.69
N LEU A 380 -33.45 -21.54 36.41
CA LEU A 380 -33.56 -21.17 37.84
C LEU A 380 -32.26 -20.40 38.17
N THR A 381 -32.18 -19.10 37.84
CA THR A 381 -32.60 -17.92 38.65
C THR A 381 -31.44 -17.29 39.44
N PRO A 382 -31.47 -15.97 39.70
CA PRO A 382 -30.24 -15.17 39.73
C PRO A 382 -29.86 -14.60 41.09
N ALA A 383 -28.64 -14.07 41.19
CA ALA A 383 -28.27 -13.04 42.15
C ALA A 383 -27.89 -11.76 41.37
N THR A 384 -28.62 -10.67 41.64
CA THR A 384 -28.47 -9.36 41.01
C THR A 384 -27.45 -8.48 41.72
N ALA A 385 -26.65 -7.75 40.95
CA ALA A 385 -26.07 -6.47 41.36
C ALA A 385 -26.13 -5.49 40.18
N VAL A 386 -26.42 -4.22 40.46
CA VAL A 386 -26.53 -3.14 39.46
C VAL A 386 -25.43 -2.13 39.76
N VAL A 387 -24.64 -1.79 38.75
CA VAL A 387 -23.59 -0.78 38.86
C VAL A 387 -23.76 0.20 37.69
N ASN A 388 -24.38 1.33 38.05
CA ASN A 388 -24.70 2.57 37.32
C ASN A 388 -23.56 3.08 36.38
N VAL A 389 -23.84 4.05 35.50
CA VAL A 389 -22.85 4.61 34.54
C VAL A 389 -22.72 6.12 34.72
N GLN A 390 -21.51 6.59 35.05
CA GLN A 390 -21.16 8.01 35.02
C GLN A 390 -19.82 8.28 34.34
N GLY A 391 -19.91 9.10 33.28
CA GLY A 391 -18.98 10.21 33.06
C GLY A 391 -17.52 9.87 32.75
N VAL A 392 -17.26 9.45 31.51
CA VAL A 392 -15.95 9.59 30.84
C VAL A 392 -16.25 10.38 29.56
N ARG A 393 -16.26 11.71 29.55
CA ARG A 393 -15.13 12.67 29.66
C ARG A 393 -14.00 12.30 28.71
N GLU A 394 -13.78 13.15 27.70
CA GLU A 394 -12.70 13.03 26.71
C GLU A 394 -11.35 12.83 27.40
N ALA A 395 -10.66 11.74 27.05
CA ALA A 395 -9.33 11.45 27.58
C ALA A 395 -8.28 12.16 26.72
N ASN A 396 -7.53 13.07 27.36
CA ASN A 396 -6.33 13.69 26.78
C ASN A 396 -5.35 12.64 26.25
N GLU A 397 -4.67 12.98 25.15
CA GLU A 397 -3.52 12.22 24.64
C GLU A 397 -2.53 11.90 25.77
N SER A 398 -2.30 10.61 26.01
CA SER A 398 -1.26 10.10 26.90
C SER A 398 -0.55 8.93 26.20
N PRO A 399 0.79 8.87 26.19
CA PRO A 399 1.52 7.94 25.34
C PRO A 399 1.61 6.54 25.96
N GLY A 400 1.18 5.51 25.24
CA GLY A 400 1.49 4.12 25.60
C GLY A 400 0.45 3.06 25.24
N THR A 401 0.29 2.77 23.96
CA THR A 401 -0.14 1.43 23.47
C THR A 401 0.65 1.11 22.20
N MET A 402 1.07 -0.15 22.07
CA MET A 402 2.12 -0.58 21.15
C MET A 402 1.53 -1.16 19.86
N THR A 403 2.21 -0.94 18.74
CA THR A 403 2.02 -1.64 17.45
C THR A 403 3.40 -2.02 16.91
N ASP A 404 3.58 -3.23 16.40
CA ASP A 404 4.89 -3.92 16.45
C ASP A 404 5.79 -3.72 15.20
N GLY A 405 6.49 -2.59 15.14
CA GLY A 405 7.64 -2.41 14.26
C GLY A 405 8.90 -3.12 14.79
N MET A 406 9.53 -3.95 13.96
CA MET A 406 10.82 -4.59 14.22
C MET A 406 10.85 -5.53 15.45
N ALA A 407 10.51 -6.79 15.17
CA ALA A 407 10.74 -8.01 15.97
C ALA A 407 9.64 -8.51 16.93
N ILE A 408 8.81 -9.39 16.35
CA ILE A 408 8.22 -10.63 16.92
C ILE A 408 7.14 -10.44 18.00
N SER A 409 5.94 -10.16 17.50
CA SER A 409 4.70 -10.82 17.91
C SER A 409 4.14 -11.62 16.72
N PHE A 410 3.37 -12.67 16.96
CA PHE A 410 2.66 -13.42 15.92
C PHE A 410 1.16 -13.18 16.06
N VAL A 411 0.57 -12.59 15.02
CA VAL A 411 -0.88 -12.46 14.79
C VAL A 411 -1.60 -11.59 15.83
N ASP A 412 -1.83 -10.32 15.48
CA ASP A 412 -3.10 -9.56 15.71
C ASP A 412 -3.04 -8.13 15.11
N GLU A 413 -2.43 -7.95 13.92
CA GLU A 413 -2.50 -6.69 13.16
C GLU A 413 -2.82 -6.97 11.68
N GLU A 414 -3.90 -6.38 11.17
CA GLU A 414 -4.44 -6.63 9.82
C GLU A 414 -3.66 -5.88 8.70
N ASP A 415 -2.80 -4.91 9.06
CA ASP A 415 -2.07 -4.03 8.13
C ASP A 415 -0.79 -4.66 7.53
N CYS A 416 -0.96 -5.82 6.89
CA CYS A 416 0.12 -6.55 6.21
C CYS A 416 0.74 -5.85 4.97
N GLY A 417 0.18 -4.74 4.51
CA GLY A 417 0.54 -4.07 3.24
C GLY A 417 1.94 -3.43 3.17
N PHE A 418 2.68 -3.38 4.28
CA PHE A 418 3.98 -2.70 4.38
C PHE A 418 5.21 -3.63 4.35
N PHE A 419 5.02 -4.96 4.29
CA PHE A 419 6.11 -5.95 4.37
C PHE A 419 6.17 -6.89 3.17
N GLY A 420 7.01 -6.53 2.20
CA GLY A 420 7.17 -7.30 0.95
C GLY A 420 7.91 -8.64 1.07
N PRO A 421 8.03 -9.38 -0.05
CA PRO A 421 8.62 -10.72 -0.10
C PRO A 421 10.09 -10.82 0.35
N SER A 422 10.85 -9.72 0.33
CA SER A 422 12.24 -9.72 0.82
C SER A 422 12.38 -9.67 2.36
N SER A 423 11.27 -9.38 3.06
CA SER A 423 11.28 -9.15 4.50
C SER A 423 11.58 -10.41 5.32
N ASN A 424 12.15 -10.22 6.52
CA ASN A 424 12.33 -11.32 7.48
C ASN A 424 10.99 -11.95 7.90
N ILE A 425 9.89 -11.19 7.89
CA ILE A 425 8.55 -11.71 8.20
C ILE A 425 8.09 -12.69 7.12
N ALA A 426 8.22 -12.31 5.83
CA ALA A 426 7.93 -13.21 4.72
C ALA A 426 8.81 -14.48 4.77
N PHE A 427 10.12 -14.31 4.96
CA PHE A 427 11.05 -15.43 5.03
C PHE A 427 10.78 -16.38 6.22
N MET A 428 10.48 -15.85 7.40
CA MET A 428 10.07 -16.65 8.57
C MET A 428 8.83 -17.51 8.30
N ARG A 429 7.85 -17.01 7.53
CA ARG A 429 6.67 -17.82 7.13
C ARG A 429 7.06 -19.06 6.32
N HIS A 430 8.08 -18.98 5.46
CA HIS A 430 8.60 -20.16 4.75
C HIS A 430 9.34 -21.12 5.69
N ILE A 431 10.14 -20.59 6.64
CA ILE A 431 10.82 -21.40 7.67
C ILE A 431 9.80 -22.20 8.49
N PHE A 432 8.76 -21.58 9.04
CA PHE A 432 7.76 -22.31 9.84
C PHE A 432 6.96 -23.33 9.02
N ARG A 433 6.62 -23.01 7.77
CA ARG A 433 5.98 -23.97 6.86
C ARG A 433 6.85 -25.20 6.59
N ALA A 434 8.16 -25.03 6.47
CA ALA A 434 9.10 -26.15 6.35
C ALA A 434 9.20 -26.97 7.66
N MET A 435 9.32 -26.31 8.82
CA MET A 435 9.36 -26.99 10.12
C MET A 435 8.10 -27.81 10.41
N ALA A 436 6.91 -27.28 10.07
CA ALA A 436 5.64 -27.99 10.27
C ALA A 436 5.55 -29.29 9.45
N ARG A 437 6.21 -29.36 8.29
CA ARG A 437 6.26 -30.57 7.44
C ARG A 437 7.15 -31.66 8.04
N GLU A 438 8.31 -31.30 8.56
CA GLU A 438 9.23 -32.20 9.28
C GLU A 438 8.61 -32.76 10.58
N GLY A 439 7.67 -32.02 11.18
CA GLY A 439 7.03 -32.34 12.47
C GLY A 439 6.15 -33.60 12.53
N GLY A 440 5.88 -34.28 11.42
CA GLY A 440 5.16 -35.56 11.39
C GLY A 440 3.66 -35.49 11.74
N VAL A 441 3.04 -34.31 11.69
CA VAL A 441 1.59 -34.13 11.97
C VAL A 441 0.75 -34.60 10.77
N ASN A 442 0.49 -35.91 10.69
CA ASN A 442 -0.45 -36.53 9.76
C ASN A 442 -1.92 -36.29 10.16
N GLY A 443 -2.27 -35.03 10.42
CA GLY A 443 -3.65 -34.57 10.55
C GLY A 443 -3.97 -33.67 9.35
N THR A 444 -5.06 -33.97 8.64
CA THR A 444 -5.53 -33.20 7.48
C THR A 444 -5.99 -31.80 7.89
N THR A 445 -5.04 -30.90 8.14
CA THR A 445 -5.28 -29.48 8.29
C THR A 445 -5.16 -28.84 6.91
N THR A 446 -6.27 -28.90 6.18
CA THR A 446 -6.51 -28.04 5.03
C THR A 446 -6.54 -26.60 5.55
N PHE A 447 -5.39 -25.93 5.60
CA PHE A 447 -5.37 -24.47 5.60
C PHE A 447 -5.75 -24.02 4.19
N GLN A 448 -7.05 -24.08 3.90
CA GLN A 448 -7.65 -23.23 2.89
C GLN A 448 -7.40 -21.78 3.29
N SER A 449 -7.20 -20.93 2.28
CA SER A 449 -7.13 -19.49 2.44
C SER A 449 -8.53 -18.92 2.66
N ASP A 450 -9.15 -19.28 3.79
CA ASP A 450 -10.46 -18.78 4.18
C ASP A 450 -10.31 -17.63 5.19
N SER A 451 -10.84 -16.48 4.81
CA SER A 451 -11.12 -15.36 5.71
C SER A 451 -12.30 -15.73 6.61
N GLY A 452 -12.02 -16.26 7.81
CA GLY A 452 -13.05 -16.67 8.78
C GLY A 452 -12.63 -16.38 10.21
N SER A 453 -13.45 -15.58 10.91
CA SER A 453 -13.28 -15.28 12.35
C SER A 453 -13.41 -16.55 13.19
N PHE A 454 -12.45 -16.77 14.10
CA PHE A 454 -12.60 -17.72 15.20
C PHE A 454 -12.77 -16.97 16.51
N ASP A 455 -13.97 -17.07 17.08
CA ASP A 455 -14.27 -16.60 18.43
C ASP A 455 -13.71 -17.60 19.46
N ALA A 456 -13.00 -17.10 20.47
CA ALA A 456 -12.40 -17.89 21.54
C ALA A 456 -12.63 -17.19 22.88
N GLY A 457 -13.45 -17.83 23.72
CA GLY A 457 -14.07 -17.20 24.88
C GLY A 457 -13.13 -16.65 25.95
N LEU A 458 -13.62 -15.59 26.60
CA LEU A 458 -13.03 -14.85 27.71
C LEU A 458 -12.57 -15.76 28.88
N ILE A 459 -11.30 -15.64 29.28
CA ILE A 459 -10.85 -16.01 30.64
C ILE A 459 -10.09 -14.83 31.27
N SER A 460 -10.65 -14.30 32.35
CA SER A 460 -10.00 -13.35 33.25
C SER A 460 -9.25 -14.09 34.36
N MET A 461 -8.10 -13.58 34.81
CA MET A 461 -7.86 -13.22 36.23
C MET A 461 -6.39 -12.92 36.58
N SER A 462 -6.22 -11.85 37.38
CA SER A 462 -5.29 -11.71 38.51
C SER A 462 -3.76 -11.61 38.32
N LYS A 463 -3.22 -10.45 38.70
CA LYS A 463 -1.79 -10.18 38.97
C LYS A 463 -1.35 -10.79 40.32
N PRO A 464 -0.12 -11.30 40.45
CA PRO A 464 0.56 -11.40 41.74
C PRO A 464 1.05 -10.01 42.21
N GLY A 465 0.99 -9.75 43.52
CA GLY A 465 1.82 -8.71 44.15
C GLY A 465 3.31 -9.12 44.14
N LEU A 466 4.27 -8.27 44.52
CA LEU A 466 4.23 -7.23 45.55
C LEU A 466 5.35 -6.19 45.39
N SER A 467 5.10 -4.99 45.93
CA SER A 467 6.04 -4.09 46.61
C SER A 467 7.38 -3.69 45.95
N ALA A 468 7.41 -2.44 45.47
CA ALA A 468 8.53 -1.54 45.71
C ALA A 468 7.98 -0.14 46.06
N LEU A 469 7.92 0.17 47.35
CA LEU A 469 7.50 1.49 47.86
C LEU A 469 8.58 2.55 47.58
N VAL A 470 8.29 3.50 46.69
CA VAL A 470 8.95 4.81 46.67
C VAL A 470 7.88 5.90 46.62
N SER A 471 7.51 6.39 47.79
CA SER A 471 6.53 7.47 47.95
C SER A 471 7.08 8.78 47.39
N SER A 472 6.51 9.28 46.29
CA SER A 472 6.66 10.69 45.89
C SER A 472 5.53 11.52 46.51
N PRO A 473 5.82 12.67 47.14
CA PRO A 473 4.82 13.42 47.90
C PRO A 473 3.77 14.09 46.99
N ALA A 474 2.53 14.15 47.49
CA ALA A 474 1.44 14.87 46.83
C ALA A 474 1.75 16.37 46.77
N GLY A 475 1.84 16.94 45.57
CA GLY A 475 2.18 18.35 45.35
C GLY A 475 2.82 18.70 43.99
N ALA A 476 2.96 17.74 43.07
CA ALA A 476 3.50 18.01 41.74
C ALA A 476 2.48 18.74 40.84
N ILE A 477 2.71 20.04 40.64
CA ILE A 477 2.10 20.87 39.59
C ILE A 477 2.25 20.15 38.23
N PRO A 478 1.25 20.15 37.34
CA PRO A 478 1.41 19.59 36.00
C PRO A 478 2.60 20.27 35.30
N ARG A 479 3.59 19.48 34.86
CA ARG A 479 4.76 20.01 34.16
C ARG A 479 4.27 20.79 32.93
N PRO A 480 4.70 22.06 32.73
CA PRO A 480 4.29 22.82 31.57
C PRO A 480 4.73 22.09 30.30
N GLN A 481 3.88 22.10 29.27
CA GLN A 481 4.22 21.59 27.94
C GLN A 481 5.54 22.24 27.50
N SER A 482 6.59 21.43 27.27
CA SER A 482 7.90 21.95 26.92
C SER A 482 7.82 22.65 25.56
N TRP A 483 8.02 23.97 25.58
CA TRP A 483 7.97 24.82 24.40
C TRP A 483 8.94 24.27 23.33
N PRO A 484 8.53 24.04 22.07
CA PRO A 484 9.37 23.38 21.06
C PRO A 484 10.67 24.13 20.68
N TYR A 485 10.88 25.34 21.20
CA TYR A 485 12.08 26.16 20.98
C TYR A 485 13.17 25.96 22.04
N ILE A 486 12.95 25.11 23.06
CA ILE A 486 13.94 24.84 24.11
C ILE A 486 15.05 23.93 23.54
N LEU A 487 16.30 24.40 23.62
CA LEU A 487 17.51 23.63 23.35
C LEU A 487 18.25 23.29 24.66
N PRO A 488 19.14 22.28 24.66
CA PRO A 488 20.07 22.04 25.76
C PRO A 488 21.04 23.22 25.97
N PRO A 489 21.86 23.21 27.04
CA PRO A 489 23.01 24.12 27.16
C PRO A 489 23.89 24.11 25.90
N HIS A 490 24.54 25.23 25.57
CA HIS A 490 25.26 25.36 24.30
C HIS A 490 26.40 24.36 24.13
N GLU A 491 27.16 24.08 25.21
CA GLU A 491 28.22 23.08 25.25
C GLU A 491 27.69 21.67 24.93
N GLU A 492 26.56 21.31 25.54
CA GLU A 492 25.88 20.04 25.32
C GLU A 492 25.32 19.92 23.89
N THR A 493 24.78 21.02 23.36
CA THR A 493 24.26 21.08 21.98
C THR A 493 25.39 20.93 20.95
N GLU A 494 26.51 21.64 21.13
CA GLU A 494 27.70 21.51 20.26
C GLU A 494 28.30 20.10 20.29
N ARG A 495 28.39 19.51 21.49
CA ARG A 495 28.88 18.14 21.67
C ARG A 495 27.98 17.12 20.97
N LEU A 496 26.66 17.30 21.01
CA LEU A 496 25.70 16.47 20.27
C LEU A 496 25.77 16.68 18.75
N ILE A 497 25.98 17.91 18.27
CA ILE A 497 26.22 18.20 16.84
C ILE A 497 27.50 17.49 16.37
N GLY A 498 28.59 17.57 17.14
CA GLY A 498 29.83 16.81 16.88
C GLY A 498 29.62 15.30 16.87
N ALA A 499 28.89 14.77 17.85
CA ALA A 499 28.52 13.37 17.93
C ALA A 499 27.78 12.91 16.66
N PHE A 500 26.78 13.67 16.19
CA PHE A 500 26.08 13.39 14.93
C PHE A 500 27.01 13.30 13.72
N PHE A 501 27.83 14.32 13.47
CA PHE A 501 28.68 14.37 12.28
C PHE A 501 29.80 13.32 12.31
N SER A 502 30.35 13.02 13.49
CA SER A 502 31.35 11.95 13.68
C SER A 502 30.83 10.52 13.48
N ASP A 503 29.50 10.32 13.44
CA ASP A 503 28.88 9.00 13.45
C ASP A 503 27.80 8.84 12.36
N THR A 504 26.61 9.42 12.56
CA THR A 504 25.50 9.32 11.59
C THR A 504 25.81 10.09 10.32
N GLY A 505 26.22 11.36 10.42
CA GLY A 505 26.49 12.23 9.28
C GLY A 505 27.61 11.70 8.37
N LEU A 506 28.61 11.05 8.96
CA LEU A 506 29.71 10.40 8.24
C LEU A 506 29.24 9.29 7.28
N LEU A 507 28.25 8.48 7.69
CA LEU A 507 27.70 7.41 6.86
C LEU A 507 26.55 7.88 5.94
N PHE A 508 25.91 9.00 6.28
CA PHE A 508 24.72 9.54 5.64
C PHE A 508 24.84 11.08 5.48
N PRO A 509 25.57 11.56 4.45
CA PRO A 509 25.98 12.96 4.31
C PRO A 509 24.83 13.86 3.79
N TYR A 510 23.66 13.80 4.41
CA TYR A 510 22.50 14.62 4.02
C TYR A 510 22.71 16.11 4.32
N ILE A 511 23.60 16.44 5.27
CA ILE A 511 23.85 17.80 5.77
C ILE A 511 25.33 18.13 5.63
N HIS A 512 25.65 19.28 5.05
CA HIS A 512 27.01 19.81 4.97
C HIS A 512 27.42 20.43 6.31
N GLU A 513 28.35 19.79 7.04
CA GLU A 513 28.75 20.18 8.40
C GLU A 513 29.18 21.65 8.53
N PRO A 514 30.09 22.21 7.69
CA PRO A 514 30.55 23.59 7.85
C PRO A 514 29.40 24.60 7.81
N THR A 515 28.50 24.49 6.82
CA THR A 515 27.35 25.40 6.67
C THR A 515 26.34 25.24 7.79
N PHE A 516 26.15 24.02 8.30
CA PHE A 516 25.24 23.76 9.42
C PHE A 516 25.77 24.38 10.72
N ARG A 517 27.07 24.22 11.01
CA ARG A 517 27.74 24.82 12.17
C ARG A 517 27.77 26.34 12.10
N GLU A 518 28.09 26.90 10.93
CA GLU A 518 28.04 28.36 10.71
C GLU A 518 26.64 28.91 11.02
N THR A 519 25.59 28.24 10.54
CA THR A 519 24.21 28.63 10.82
C THR A 519 23.87 28.57 12.31
N TYR A 520 24.32 27.53 13.02
CA TYR A 520 24.13 27.42 14.48
C TYR A 520 24.88 28.52 15.25
N GLU A 521 26.13 28.80 14.90
CA GLU A 521 26.92 29.87 15.51
C GLU A 521 26.27 31.25 15.32
N GLN A 522 25.78 31.55 14.10
CA GLN A 522 25.03 32.78 13.82
C GLN A 522 23.77 32.88 14.71
N MET A 523 22.99 31.81 14.87
CA MET A 523 21.81 31.81 15.73
C MET A 523 22.16 31.92 17.23
N LYS A 524 23.27 31.32 17.66
CA LYS A 524 23.81 31.42 19.03
C LYS A 524 24.17 32.87 19.38
N ILE A 525 24.85 33.59 18.48
CA ILE A 525 25.21 35.02 18.66
C ILE A 525 23.96 35.87 18.92
N HIS A 526 22.84 35.55 18.28
CA HIS A 526 21.56 36.24 18.47
C HIS A 526 20.66 35.63 19.57
N ASN A 527 21.19 34.77 20.44
CA ASN A 527 20.46 34.07 21.51
C ASN A 527 19.17 33.36 21.04
N PHE A 528 19.13 32.91 19.78
CA PHE A 528 17.94 32.34 19.13
C PHE A 528 16.70 33.27 19.13
N ARG A 529 16.87 34.58 19.37
CA ARG A 529 15.78 35.57 19.45
C ARG A 529 15.39 36.19 18.10
N ALA A 530 16.18 36.01 17.06
CA ALA A 530 15.97 36.61 15.74
C ALA A 530 15.55 35.54 14.71
N ASN A 531 14.33 35.66 14.15
CA ASN A 531 13.78 34.96 12.97
C ASN A 531 14.33 33.54 12.67
N VAL A 532 14.41 32.68 13.68
CA VAL A 532 14.85 31.28 13.50
C VAL A 532 13.82 30.53 12.66
N ARG A 533 14.25 30.03 11.49
CA ARG A 533 13.39 29.27 10.59
C ARG A 533 13.00 27.95 11.24
N ARG A 534 11.69 27.70 11.39
CA ARG A 534 11.14 26.49 12.05
C ARG A 534 11.67 25.19 11.44
N THR A 535 11.83 25.16 10.12
CA THR A 535 12.38 24.04 9.34
C THR A 535 13.81 23.70 9.80
N TRP A 536 14.68 24.70 9.91
CA TRP A 536 16.05 24.53 10.37
C TRP A 536 16.11 24.12 11.85
N LEU A 537 15.28 24.70 12.71
CA LEU A 537 15.23 24.30 14.13
C LEU A 537 14.69 22.86 14.32
N GLY A 538 13.76 22.45 13.46
CA GLY A 538 13.31 21.06 13.39
C GLY A 538 14.41 20.12 12.92
N LEU A 539 15.19 20.52 11.91
CA LEU A 539 16.38 19.80 11.47
C LEU A 539 17.44 19.69 12.59
N LEU A 540 17.69 20.76 13.34
CA LEU A 540 18.59 20.72 14.50
C LEU A 540 18.10 19.73 15.57
N ASN A 541 16.82 19.78 15.96
CA ASN A 541 16.27 18.80 16.90
C ASN A 541 16.41 17.36 16.37
N MET A 542 16.29 17.15 15.05
CA MET A 542 16.48 15.83 14.45
C MET A 542 17.96 15.37 14.46
N VAL A 543 18.91 16.28 14.26
CA VAL A 543 20.35 16.04 14.45
C VAL A 543 20.66 15.62 15.90
N LEU A 544 20.08 16.32 16.88
CA LEU A 544 20.23 15.98 18.31
C LEU A 544 19.60 14.62 18.67
N ALA A 545 18.40 14.33 18.14
CA ALA A 545 17.74 13.04 18.33
C ALA A 545 18.57 11.88 17.77
N MET A 546 19.11 12.04 16.55
CA MET A 546 19.99 11.06 15.94
C MET A 546 21.25 10.83 16.78
N ALA A 547 21.94 11.91 17.20
CA ALA A 547 23.13 11.81 18.04
C ALA A 547 22.90 11.01 19.33
N VAL A 548 21.81 11.27 20.05
CA VAL A 548 21.45 10.52 21.27
C VAL A 548 21.04 9.07 20.97
N SER A 549 20.49 8.79 19.79
CA SER A 549 20.04 7.43 19.40
C SER A 549 21.15 6.50 18.89
N THR A 550 22.21 7.05 18.27
CA THR A 550 23.29 6.24 17.66
C THR A 550 24.56 6.24 18.49
N THR A 551 24.92 7.36 19.13
CA THR A 551 26.02 7.37 20.08
C THR A 551 25.53 6.75 21.38
N GLY A 552 25.87 5.48 21.60
CA GLY A 552 25.33 4.73 22.73
C GLY A 552 26.02 5.07 24.05
N TRP A 553 25.45 5.98 24.83
CA TRP A 553 25.96 6.42 26.14
C TRP A 553 25.71 5.40 27.27
N ALA A 554 26.00 4.13 27.00
CA ALA A 554 25.77 3.03 27.93
C ALA A 554 26.79 2.95 29.09
N GLN A 555 27.82 3.83 29.11
CA GLN A 555 28.86 3.82 30.15
C GLN A 555 28.72 4.92 31.21
N ASN A 556 27.93 5.98 30.99
CA ASN A 556 27.66 7.05 31.96
C ASN A 556 26.22 7.58 31.82
N ARG A 557 25.21 6.73 32.07
CA ARG A 557 23.79 7.19 32.08
C ARG A 557 23.43 8.06 33.28
N ASP A 558 24.24 8.04 34.34
CA ASP A 558 23.89 8.65 35.63
C ASP A 558 24.30 10.12 35.78
N GLU A 559 25.09 10.69 34.85
CA GLU A 559 25.73 11.99 35.11
C GLU A 559 25.29 13.17 34.22
N PHE A 560 24.93 12.99 32.94
CA PHE A 560 24.57 14.13 32.06
C PHE A 560 23.42 13.87 31.06
N SER A 561 22.64 14.93 30.83
CA SER A 561 21.43 15.06 29.99
C SER A 561 20.12 14.44 30.53
N SER A 562 19.15 15.31 30.81
CA SER A 562 17.79 14.97 31.23
C SER A 562 16.79 14.80 30.07
N THR A 563 17.26 14.86 28.82
CA THR A 563 16.41 14.89 27.61
C THR A 563 16.66 13.67 26.73
N SER A 564 15.62 12.87 26.48
CA SER A 564 15.70 11.68 25.62
C SER A 564 15.72 12.02 24.13
N ALA A 565 16.22 11.09 23.30
CA ALA A 565 16.13 11.19 21.83
C ALA A 565 14.68 11.42 21.35
N GLU A 566 13.72 10.78 22.02
CA GLU A 566 12.29 10.90 21.70
C GLU A 566 11.74 12.31 21.96
N GLU A 567 12.21 13.00 23.00
CA GLU A 567 11.80 14.38 23.26
C GLU A 567 12.34 15.35 22.20
N PHE A 568 13.55 15.11 21.68
CA PHE A 568 14.07 15.85 20.52
C PHE A 568 13.29 15.54 19.24
N TYR A 569 13.02 14.26 18.94
CA TYR A 569 12.21 13.85 17.79
C TYR A 569 10.81 14.48 17.83
N ARG A 570 10.14 14.46 19.00
CA ARG A 570 8.84 15.09 19.22
C ARG A 570 8.86 16.59 18.94
N ARG A 571 9.89 17.33 19.40
CA ARG A 571 10.09 18.75 19.09
C ARG A 571 10.32 18.98 17.60
N ALA A 572 11.16 18.17 16.95
CA ALA A 572 11.43 18.25 15.52
C ALA A 572 10.14 18.07 14.70
N ARG A 573 9.32 17.06 15.04
CA ARG A 573 8.02 16.80 14.43
C ARG A 573 7.08 18.00 14.56
N GLU A 574 6.94 18.59 15.74
CA GLU A 574 6.03 19.72 15.95
C GLU A 574 6.50 21.01 15.24
N LEU A 575 7.81 21.22 15.13
CA LEU A 575 8.36 22.35 14.37
C LEU A 575 8.09 22.24 12.87
N CYS A 576 8.16 21.02 12.31
CA CYS A 576 8.04 20.72 10.88
C CYS A 576 6.63 20.31 10.40
N LYS A 577 5.71 19.90 11.30
CA LYS A 577 4.39 19.30 10.99
C LYS A 577 3.61 20.01 9.87
N THR A 578 3.56 21.34 9.90
CA THR A 578 2.83 22.14 8.90
C THR A 578 3.57 22.30 7.57
N GLN A 579 4.91 22.22 7.58
CA GLN A 579 5.79 22.40 6.44
C GLN A 579 5.98 21.08 5.68
N MET A 580 6.00 19.96 6.39
CA MET A 580 5.94 18.59 5.83
C MET A 580 4.83 18.42 4.78
N LEU A 581 3.69 19.09 4.95
CA LEU A 581 2.54 19.01 4.04
C LEU A 581 2.48 20.14 2.99
N ARG A 582 3.38 21.13 3.05
CA ARG A 582 3.27 22.39 2.27
C ARG A 582 4.55 22.87 1.58
N GLY A 583 5.74 22.41 1.98
CA GLY A 583 7.01 23.02 1.60
C GLY A 583 8.00 22.05 0.96
N THR A 584 8.55 22.46 -0.20
CA THR A 584 9.57 21.73 -0.97
C THR A 584 10.97 22.31 -0.74
N THR A 585 11.36 22.43 0.53
CA THR A 585 12.68 22.98 0.90
C THR A 585 13.69 21.86 1.16
N LEU A 586 14.96 22.10 0.83
CA LEU A 586 16.07 21.19 1.16
C LEU A 586 16.08 20.80 2.64
N GLU A 587 15.76 21.74 3.55
CA GLU A 587 15.73 21.49 4.99
C GLU A 587 14.64 20.49 5.40
N ILE A 588 13.46 20.53 4.76
CA ILE A 588 12.41 19.54 4.99
C ILE A 588 12.81 18.19 4.39
N VAL A 589 13.49 18.15 3.23
CA VAL A 589 14.07 16.91 2.69
C VAL A 589 15.08 16.30 3.67
N GLN A 590 16.03 17.08 4.18
CA GLN A 590 17.05 16.64 5.14
C GLN A 590 16.40 16.17 6.46
N TYR A 591 15.40 16.89 6.95
CA TYR A 591 14.64 16.52 8.14
C TYR A 591 13.89 15.20 7.93
N LEU A 592 13.18 15.04 6.81
CA LEU A 592 12.43 13.82 6.50
C LEU A 592 13.34 12.60 6.32
N LEU A 593 14.51 12.76 5.69
CA LEU A 593 15.51 11.69 5.58
C LEU A 593 16.01 11.23 6.96
N LEU A 594 16.39 12.15 7.84
CA LEU A 594 16.82 11.80 9.21
C LEU A 594 15.68 11.27 10.07
N ALA A 595 14.46 11.81 9.95
CA ALA A 595 13.29 11.33 10.68
C ALA A 595 12.90 9.91 10.25
N SER A 596 12.91 9.60 8.95
CA SER A 596 12.74 8.24 8.45
C SER A 596 13.80 7.29 9.00
N GLN A 597 15.06 7.73 9.05
CA GLN A 597 16.17 6.92 9.55
C GLN A 597 16.10 6.67 11.07
N TYR A 598 15.70 7.66 11.87
CA TYR A 598 15.40 7.47 13.30
C TYR A 598 14.27 6.48 13.52
N LEU A 599 13.17 6.62 12.76
CA LEU A 599 12.00 5.76 12.88
C LEU A 599 12.29 4.30 12.47
N GLN A 600 13.27 4.02 11.60
CA GLN A 600 13.75 2.65 11.32
C GLN A 600 14.33 1.93 12.54
N GLY A 601 14.88 2.67 13.51
CA GLY A 601 15.33 2.15 14.81
C GLY A 601 14.22 2.05 15.87
N SER A 602 12.98 2.42 15.51
CA SER A 602 11.81 2.47 16.41
C SER A 602 10.78 1.38 16.10
N GLN A 603 9.77 1.24 16.97
CA GLN A 603 8.65 0.32 16.75
C GLN A 603 7.54 0.90 15.84
N ASN A 604 7.70 2.11 15.30
CA ASN A 604 6.62 2.81 14.59
C ASN A 604 6.62 2.56 13.07
N SER A 605 6.50 1.30 12.63
CA SER A 605 6.60 0.87 11.21
C SER A 605 5.78 1.72 10.22
N VAL A 606 4.51 1.99 10.52
CA VAL A 606 3.61 2.82 9.70
C VAL A 606 4.10 4.27 9.62
N GLN A 607 4.62 4.83 10.72
CA GLN A 607 5.19 6.18 10.73
C GLN A 607 6.49 6.23 9.94
N THR A 608 7.33 5.19 10.01
CA THR A 608 8.55 5.05 9.20
C THR A 608 8.22 5.11 7.71
N TRP A 609 7.26 4.29 7.25
CA TRP A 609 6.83 4.24 5.86
C TRP A 609 6.16 5.54 5.40
N THR A 610 5.29 6.13 6.23
CA THR A 610 4.63 7.41 5.93
C THR A 610 5.66 8.55 5.78
N THR A 611 6.62 8.62 6.72
CA THR A 611 7.68 9.63 6.69
C THR A 611 8.61 9.42 5.50
N TYR A 612 8.93 8.17 5.15
CA TYR A 612 9.77 7.83 4.00
C TYR A 612 9.06 8.14 2.67
N GLY A 613 7.78 7.78 2.52
CA GLY A 613 6.99 8.16 1.36
C GLY A 613 6.89 9.67 1.17
N LEU A 614 6.79 10.42 2.28
CA LEU A 614 6.85 11.88 2.26
C LEU A 614 8.25 12.42 1.93
N ALA A 615 9.32 11.78 2.41
CA ALA A 615 10.70 12.10 2.04
C ALA A 615 10.91 11.95 0.54
N VAL A 616 10.49 10.81 -0.03
CA VAL A 616 10.50 10.54 -1.47
C VAL A 616 9.69 11.59 -2.21
N LYS A 617 8.42 11.81 -1.87
CA LYS A 617 7.57 12.84 -2.50
C LYS A 617 8.23 14.23 -2.47
N THR A 618 8.81 14.62 -1.35
CA THR A 618 9.45 15.94 -1.22
C THR A 618 10.74 16.03 -2.02
N LEU A 619 11.54 14.96 -2.11
CA LEU A 619 12.65 14.84 -3.05
C LEU A 619 12.18 14.97 -4.50
N CYS A 620 11.10 14.27 -4.88
CA CYS A 620 10.50 14.35 -6.22
C CYS A 620 10.14 15.79 -6.59
N MET A 621 9.47 16.51 -5.67
CA MET A 621 9.01 17.88 -5.89
C MET A 621 10.14 18.93 -5.83
N THR A 622 11.17 18.70 -5.00
CA THR A 622 12.28 19.67 -4.81
C THR A 622 13.35 19.55 -5.90
N PHE A 623 13.62 18.33 -6.37
CA PHE A 623 14.70 18.02 -7.32
C PHE A 623 14.23 17.44 -8.66
N GLY A 624 12.92 17.48 -8.94
CA GLY A 624 12.37 17.11 -10.26
C GLY A 624 12.42 15.61 -10.57
N ARG A 625 12.34 14.73 -9.56
CA ARG A 625 12.46 13.27 -9.71
C ARG A 625 11.14 12.52 -9.45
N PRO A 626 10.14 12.50 -10.35
CA PRO A 626 9.00 11.59 -10.23
C PRO A 626 9.44 10.13 -10.04
N SER A 627 8.73 9.37 -9.21
CA SER A 627 8.96 7.93 -9.02
C SER A 627 8.65 7.06 -10.25
N THR A 628 8.17 7.69 -11.33
CA THR A 628 7.74 7.07 -12.59
C THR A 628 8.74 7.25 -13.73
N ILE A 629 9.85 7.97 -13.55
CA ILE A 629 10.89 8.11 -14.58
C ILE A 629 11.77 6.84 -14.57
N PRO A 630 11.87 6.09 -15.69
CA PRO A 630 12.77 4.95 -15.79
C PRO A 630 14.24 5.38 -15.62
N GLU A 631 15.04 4.53 -14.96
CA GLU A 631 16.41 4.87 -14.54
C GLU A 631 17.36 5.21 -15.71
N GLU A 632 17.05 4.71 -16.92
CA GLU A 632 17.73 5.04 -18.18
C GLU A 632 17.65 6.53 -18.59
N TYR A 633 16.69 7.29 -18.06
CA TYR A 633 16.58 8.74 -18.26
C TYR A 633 17.25 9.56 -17.13
N ILE A 634 17.86 8.90 -16.13
CA ILE A 634 18.41 9.55 -14.93
C ILE A 634 19.94 9.46 -14.94
N THR A 635 20.60 10.51 -15.41
CA THR A 635 22.04 10.69 -15.20
C THR A 635 22.31 11.16 -13.76
N LEU A 636 22.53 10.22 -12.85
CA LEU A 636 23.08 10.52 -11.53
C LEU A 636 24.57 10.85 -11.67
N GLU A 637 24.93 12.12 -11.55
CA GLU A 637 26.33 12.52 -11.40
C GLU A 637 26.88 11.98 -10.07
N HIS A 638 28.02 11.30 -10.16
CA HIS A 638 28.73 10.81 -8.98
C HIS A 638 29.38 11.97 -8.22
N PRO A 639 29.30 12.01 -6.87
CA PRO A 639 30.11 12.88 -6.05
C PRO A 639 31.58 12.99 -6.53
N ILE A 640 32.07 14.22 -6.59
CA ILE A 640 33.44 14.57 -7.00
C ILE A 640 34.17 15.15 -5.80
N ALA A 641 35.41 14.72 -5.57
CA ALA A 641 36.23 15.23 -4.47
C ALA A 641 36.72 16.66 -4.75
N SER A 642 36.73 17.50 -3.72
CA SER A 642 37.34 18.84 -3.81
C SER A 642 38.86 18.72 -3.93
N PRO A 643 39.54 19.48 -4.82
CA PRO A 643 40.99 19.38 -5.00
C PRO A 643 41.75 19.71 -3.70
N GLY A 644 42.54 18.75 -3.21
CA GLY A 644 43.52 18.96 -2.13
C GLY A 644 43.21 18.34 -0.77
N ASN A 645 42.06 17.67 -0.57
CA ASN A 645 41.74 16.99 0.69
C ASN A 645 41.61 15.47 0.51
N VAL A 646 42.46 14.70 1.19
CA VAL A 646 42.52 13.23 1.10
C VAL A 646 41.31 12.58 1.78
N HIS A 647 40.79 13.14 2.88
CA HIS A 647 39.62 12.59 3.57
C HIS A 647 38.33 12.77 2.75
N ASP A 648 38.24 13.85 1.95
CA ASP A 648 37.14 14.04 1.00
C ASP A 648 37.20 13.01 -0.12
N ALA A 649 38.40 12.70 -0.64
CA ALA A 649 38.58 11.68 -1.67
C ALA A 649 38.16 10.29 -1.18
N THR A 650 38.59 9.85 0.01
CA THR A 650 38.19 8.57 0.60
C THR A 650 36.67 8.49 0.83
N SER A 651 36.07 9.57 1.32
CA SER A 651 34.62 9.64 1.57
C SER A 651 33.81 9.59 0.27
N VAL A 652 34.25 10.33 -0.76
CA VAL A 652 33.67 10.29 -2.10
C VAL A 652 33.75 8.89 -2.72
N SER A 653 34.89 8.20 -2.62
CA SER A 653 35.03 6.81 -3.05
C SER A 653 34.02 5.89 -2.36
N PHE A 654 33.84 6.02 -1.03
CA PHE A 654 32.87 5.23 -0.27
C PHE A 654 31.41 5.51 -0.68
N TYR A 655 31.06 6.79 -0.90
CA TYR A 655 29.71 7.15 -1.35
C TYR A 655 29.43 6.67 -2.77
N ASN A 656 30.39 6.79 -3.70
CA ASN A 656 30.28 6.27 -5.06
C ASN A 656 30.09 4.75 -5.06
N ALA A 657 30.97 4.01 -4.38
CA ALA A 657 30.84 2.56 -4.23
C ALA A 657 29.50 2.14 -3.59
N THR A 658 29.01 2.89 -2.60
CA THR A 658 27.69 2.67 -1.99
C THR A 658 26.54 2.90 -2.97
N ILE A 659 26.58 3.99 -3.74
CA ILE A 659 25.55 4.32 -4.74
C ILE A 659 25.45 3.20 -5.78
N ASP A 660 26.59 2.73 -6.31
CA ASP A 660 26.60 1.67 -7.32
C ASP A 660 26.14 0.32 -6.76
N LEU A 661 26.53 -0.02 -5.53
CA LEU A 661 26.01 -1.20 -4.85
C LEU A 661 24.49 -1.13 -4.64
N TYR A 662 23.96 0.06 -4.35
CA TYR A 662 22.53 0.28 -4.19
C TYR A 662 21.77 0.23 -5.53
N LYS A 663 22.39 0.55 -6.66
CA LYS A 663 21.84 0.24 -8.00
C LYS A 663 21.73 -1.28 -8.21
N VAL A 664 22.74 -2.06 -7.81
CA VAL A 664 22.67 -3.54 -7.87
C VAL A 664 21.59 -4.08 -6.93
N LEU A 665 21.52 -3.61 -5.69
CA LEU A 665 20.48 -3.98 -4.73
C LEU A 665 19.07 -3.64 -5.24
N TRP A 666 18.88 -2.48 -5.87
CA TRP A 666 17.62 -2.11 -6.51
C TRP A 666 17.21 -3.11 -7.61
N LYS A 667 18.14 -3.49 -8.50
CA LYS A 667 17.90 -4.52 -9.52
C LYS A 667 17.55 -5.88 -8.89
N VAL A 668 18.22 -6.28 -7.80
CA VAL A 668 17.92 -7.50 -7.03
C VAL A 668 16.49 -7.47 -6.51
N MET A 669 16.09 -6.37 -5.87
CA MET A 669 14.74 -6.18 -5.36
C MET A 669 13.69 -6.26 -6.49
N ALA A 670 13.82 -5.41 -7.51
CA ALA A 670 12.83 -5.30 -8.58
C ALA A 670 12.67 -6.60 -9.39
N LYS A 671 13.75 -7.36 -9.64
CA LYS A 671 13.70 -8.59 -10.45
C LYS A 671 13.28 -9.82 -9.64
N LEU A 672 13.84 -10.02 -8.45
CA LEU A 672 13.70 -11.28 -7.69
C LEU A 672 12.62 -11.24 -6.60
N TYR A 673 12.20 -10.06 -6.17
CA TYR A 673 11.18 -9.87 -5.14
C TYR A 673 9.94 -9.10 -5.64
N GLY A 674 9.97 -8.65 -6.90
CA GLY A 674 8.99 -7.73 -7.48
C GLY A 674 9.04 -6.36 -6.80
N HIS A 675 7.95 -5.60 -6.95
CA HIS A 675 7.71 -4.52 -6.00
C HIS A 675 7.38 -5.13 -4.62
N ASN A 676 7.89 -4.53 -3.55
CA ASN A 676 7.72 -4.98 -2.15
C ASN A 676 6.26 -4.91 -1.62
N LEU A 677 5.29 -4.86 -2.52
CA LEU A 677 3.84 -4.84 -2.32
C LEU A 677 3.20 -6.21 -2.65
N GLY A 678 3.95 -7.13 -3.29
CA GLY A 678 3.48 -8.51 -3.54
C GLY A 678 2.41 -8.65 -4.62
N CYS A 679 2.30 -7.68 -5.53
CA CYS A 679 1.24 -7.62 -6.55
C CYS A 679 1.61 -8.35 -7.87
N ASP A 680 2.86 -8.75 -8.04
CA ASP A 680 3.40 -9.26 -9.31
C ASP A 680 3.24 -10.80 -9.43
N VAL A 681 3.01 -11.30 -10.65
CA VAL A 681 2.92 -12.74 -10.94
C VAL A 681 4.30 -13.40 -10.71
N PRO A 682 4.39 -14.53 -9.95
CA PRO A 682 5.67 -15.19 -9.70
C PRO A 682 6.40 -15.58 -10.98
N ALA A 683 7.67 -15.18 -11.10
CA ALA A 683 8.52 -15.54 -12.22
C ALA A 683 8.75 -17.06 -12.28
N SER A 684 8.91 -17.61 -13.49
CA SER A 684 9.24 -19.02 -13.66
C SER A 684 10.61 -19.36 -13.06
N GLU A 685 10.80 -20.60 -12.60
CA GLU A 685 12.06 -21.05 -11.98
C GLU A 685 13.27 -20.78 -12.88
N THR A 686 13.14 -21.07 -14.18
CA THR A 686 14.20 -20.82 -15.16
C THR A 686 14.52 -19.32 -15.30
N SER A 687 13.49 -18.45 -15.29
CA SER A 687 13.69 -17.00 -15.31
C SER A 687 14.41 -16.52 -14.05
N THR A 688 14.00 -17.00 -12.87
CA THR A 688 14.61 -16.67 -11.57
C THR A 688 16.10 -17.07 -11.55
N ILE A 689 16.45 -18.26 -12.03
CA ILE A 689 17.85 -18.71 -12.14
C ILE A 689 18.66 -17.80 -13.07
N THR A 690 18.15 -17.48 -14.26
CA THR A 690 18.82 -16.59 -15.21
C THR A 690 19.04 -15.19 -14.62
N GLN A 691 18.03 -14.66 -13.91
CA GLN A 691 18.14 -13.37 -13.24
C GLN A 691 19.20 -13.38 -12.13
N ILE A 692 19.26 -14.44 -11.31
CA ILE A 692 20.29 -14.58 -10.26
C ILE A 692 21.70 -14.59 -10.89
N PHE A 693 21.92 -15.33 -11.99
CA PHE A 693 23.23 -15.33 -12.65
C PHE A 693 23.63 -13.95 -13.19
N GLN A 694 22.71 -13.22 -13.84
CA GLN A 694 23.00 -11.87 -14.32
C GLN A 694 23.31 -10.91 -13.17
N LEU A 695 22.57 -11.00 -12.07
CA LEU A 695 22.75 -10.12 -10.92
C LEU A 695 24.01 -10.46 -10.10
N GLU A 696 24.46 -11.72 -10.08
CA GLU A 696 25.77 -12.10 -9.53
C GLU A 696 26.89 -11.51 -10.38
N GLN A 697 26.75 -11.46 -11.72
CA GLN A 697 27.71 -10.77 -12.59
C GLN A 697 27.74 -9.25 -12.31
N ASP A 698 26.58 -8.58 -12.27
CA ASP A 698 26.50 -7.15 -11.92
C ASP A 698 27.17 -6.85 -10.55
N LEU A 699 27.10 -7.80 -9.60
CA LEU A 699 27.71 -7.69 -8.27
C LEU A 699 29.22 -7.97 -8.28
N ASN A 700 29.69 -8.89 -9.12
CA ASN A 700 31.13 -9.14 -9.34
C ASN A 700 31.80 -7.96 -10.05
N ASP A 701 31.17 -7.40 -11.09
CA ASP A 701 31.65 -6.20 -11.80
C ASP A 701 31.82 -5.02 -10.83
N TRP A 702 30.85 -4.85 -9.91
CA TRP A 702 30.95 -3.89 -8.81
C TRP A 702 32.12 -4.20 -7.87
N GLN A 703 32.31 -5.45 -7.46
CA GLN A 703 33.42 -5.85 -6.59
C GLN A 703 34.79 -5.60 -7.25
N GLU A 704 34.94 -5.86 -8.55
CA GLU A 704 36.17 -5.56 -9.29
C GLU A 704 36.46 -4.06 -9.30
N SER A 705 35.42 -3.22 -9.51
CA SER A 705 35.53 -1.76 -9.53
C SER A 705 36.08 -1.15 -8.22
N LEU A 706 35.88 -1.81 -7.07
CA LEU A 706 36.40 -1.36 -5.78
C LEU A 706 37.92 -1.20 -5.78
N SER A 707 38.63 -2.04 -6.54
CA SER A 707 40.10 -2.01 -6.64
C SER A 707 40.62 -0.65 -7.13
N GLY A 708 39.86 0.04 -7.98
CA GLY A 708 40.17 1.40 -8.46
C GLY A 708 39.84 2.51 -7.44
N SER A 709 39.03 2.21 -6.41
CA SER A 709 38.59 3.15 -5.38
C SER A 709 39.44 3.16 -4.11
N GLY A 710 40.37 2.20 -3.97
CA GLY A 710 41.21 1.99 -2.78
C GLY A 710 40.58 1.10 -1.70
N PHE A 711 39.31 0.71 -1.85
CA PHE A 711 38.65 -0.25 -0.94
C PHE A 711 38.86 -1.69 -1.37
N HIS A 712 38.88 -2.59 -0.39
CA HIS A 712 38.84 -4.04 -0.57
C HIS A 712 37.90 -4.65 0.46
N LEU A 713 37.20 -5.73 0.10
CA LEU A 713 36.25 -6.40 0.97
C LEU A 713 36.96 -7.27 2.02
N ILE A 714 36.40 -7.32 3.23
CA ILE A 714 36.91 -8.19 4.29
C ILE A 714 36.55 -9.65 3.99
N SER A 715 37.55 -10.53 3.99
CA SER A 715 37.42 -11.97 3.68
C SER A 715 37.86 -12.87 4.84
N SER A 716 38.51 -12.33 5.87
CA SER A 716 39.23 -13.06 6.93
C SER A 716 39.30 -12.22 8.22
N PRO A 717 39.42 -12.81 9.45
CA PRO A 717 39.49 -12.02 10.68
C PRO A 717 40.74 -11.16 10.73
N ALA A 718 41.84 -11.66 10.15
CA ALA A 718 43.12 -10.98 10.08
C ALA A 718 43.07 -9.71 9.21
N ASP A 719 42.05 -9.57 8.35
CA ASP A 719 41.90 -8.38 7.51
C ASP A 719 41.45 -7.17 8.34
N VAL A 720 40.79 -7.37 9.49
CA VAL A 720 40.31 -6.29 10.37
C VAL A 720 41.40 -5.94 11.40
N PRO A 721 42.10 -4.80 11.26
CA PRO A 721 43.19 -4.46 12.18
C PRO A 721 42.67 -4.18 13.59
N GLU A 722 43.38 -4.65 14.63
CA GLU A 722 43.07 -4.36 16.04
C GLU A 722 43.17 -2.86 16.36
N THR A 723 44.08 -2.16 15.69
CA THR A 723 44.29 -0.71 15.77
C THR A 723 44.57 -0.15 14.36
N PRO A 724 43.55 0.38 13.65
CA PRO A 724 43.79 0.95 12.33
C PRO A 724 44.47 2.30 12.36
N ALA A 725 45.28 2.56 11.32
CA ALA A 725 45.87 3.87 11.06
C ALA A 725 44.82 4.94 10.70
N ASP A 726 43.73 4.55 10.03
CA ASP A 726 42.57 5.41 9.75
C ASP A 726 41.25 4.71 10.19
N PRO A 727 40.68 5.09 11.34
CA PRO A 727 39.40 4.56 11.82
C PRO A 727 38.19 4.86 10.92
N ILE A 728 38.23 5.94 10.13
CA ILE A 728 37.14 6.32 9.22
C ILE A 728 37.18 5.43 7.97
N PHE A 729 38.38 5.22 7.40
CA PHE A 729 38.58 4.27 6.30
C PHE A 729 38.09 2.86 6.69
N GLU A 730 38.43 2.39 7.90
CA GLU A 730 37.96 1.07 8.37
C GLU A 730 36.45 1.00 8.57
N ARG A 731 35.84 2.05 9.14
CA ARG A 731 34.39 2.16 9.24
C ARG A 731 33.73 2.05 7.87
N TYR A 732 34.26 2.76 6.86
CA TYR A 732 33.78 2.65 5.49
C TYR A 732 33.96 1.23 4.92
N ARG A 733 35.13 0.60 5.09
CA ARG A 733 35.44 -0.75 4.60
C ARG A 733 34.52 -1.82 5.19
N VAL A 734 34.29 -1.78 6.51
CA VAL A 734 33.37 -2.70 7.21
C VAL A 734 31.92 -2.49 6.77
N VAL A 735 31.44 -1.24 6.76
CA VAL A 735 30.05 -0.94 6.34
C VAL A 735 29.81 -1.33 4.89
N LEU A 736 30.78 -1.09 3.99
CA LEU A 736 30.69 -1.46 2.58
C LEU A 736 30.67 -2.99 2.41
N THR A 737 31.49 -3.73 3.17
CA THR A 737 31.48 -5.20 3.15
C THR A 737 30.15 -5.77 3.65
N LEU A 738 29.59 -5.24 4.75
CA LEU A 738 28.29 -5.70 5.27
C LEU A 738 27.15 -5.39 4.30
N ARG A 739 27.18 -4.22 3.62
CA ARG A 739 26.22 -3.90 2.55
C ARG A 739 26.34 -4.89 1.38
N TYR A 740 27.56 -5.22 0.94
CA TYR A 740 27.81 -6.18 -0.15
C TYR A 740 27.27 -7.57 0.21
N LEU A 741 27.67 -8.12 1.36
CA LEU A 741 27.26 -9.46 1.80
C LEU A 741 25.74 -9.54 1.98
N ASN A 742 25.09 -8.50 2.49
CA ASN A 742 23.64 -8.46 2.62
C ASN A 742 22.93 -8.40 1.26
N THR A 743 23.46 -7.66 0.29
CA THR A 743 22.95 -7.64 -1.09
C THR A 743 23.07 -9.03 -1.73
N ARG A 744 24.21 -9.71 -1.55
CA ARG A 744 24.44 -11.08 -2.05
C ARG A 744 23.54 -12.12 -1.38
N LEU A 745 23.30 -11.97 -0.08
CA LEU A 745 22.37 -12.80 0.68
C LEU A 745 20.94 -12.66 0.14
N LEU A 746 20.48 -11.44 -0.12
CA LEU A 746 19.17 -11.18 -0.75
C LEU A 746 19.11 -11.70 -2.19
N LEU A 747 20.19 -11.60 -2.97
CA LEU A 747 20.28 -12.17 -4.31
C LEU A 747 20.06 -13.69 -4.34
N HIS A 748 20.61 -14.45 -3.40
CA HIS A 748 20.48 -15.91 -3.37
C HIS A 748 19.29 -16.45 -2.56
N ARG A 749 18.72 -15.67 -1.63
CA ARG A 749 17.60 -16.09 -0.77
C ARG A 749 16.36 -16.63 -1.51
N PRO A 750 15.98 -16.19 -2.73
CA PRO A 750 14.86 -16.80 -3.46
C PRO A 750 15.06 -18.30 -3.71
N ALA A 751 16.29 -18.74 -4.00
CA ALA A 751 16.60 -20.16 -4.20
C ALA A 751 16.47 -20.97 -2.90
N LEU A 752 16.90 -20.42 -1.76
CA LEU A 752 16.69 -20.98 -0.42
C LEU A 752 15.19 -21.05 -0.08
N THR A 753 14.43 -19.99 -0.36
CA THR A 753 12.98 -19.91 -0.12
C THR A 753 12.21 -20.94 -0.95
N LYS A 754 12.64 -21.17 -2.20
CA LYS A 754 12.11 -22.20 -3.09
C LYS A 754 12.45 -23.61 -2.59
N ALA A 755 13.70 -23.86 -2.22
CA ALA A 755 14.13 -25.15 -1.65
C ALA A 755 13.44 -25.52 -0.32
N LEU A 756 13.02 -24.52 0.48
CA LEU A 756 12.15 -24.71 1.65
C LEU A 756 10.69 -25.07 1.30
N SER A 757 10.25 -24.78 0.07
CA SER A 757 8.85 -24.87 -0.35
C SER A 757 8.55 -26.12 -1.19
N ASP A 758 9.53 -26.67 -1.89
CA ASP A 758 9.36 -27.78 -2.84
C ASP A 758 9.05 -29.13 -2.16
N ASN A 759 8.05 -29.83 -2.70
CA ASN A 759 7.74 -31.22 -2.34
C ASN A 759 8.61 -32.19 -3.15
N SER A 760 9.11 -33.24 -2.51
CA SER A 760 9.85 -34.35 -3.13
C SER A 760 8.97 -35.30 -3.98
N ALA A 761 7.75 -34.90 -4.32
CA ALA A 761 6.75 -35.70 -5.02
C ALA A 761 6.04 -34.87 -6.11
N ASP A 762 6.63 -34.85 -7.31
CA ASP A 762 5.87 -34.59 -8.55
C ASP A 762 6.58 -35.27 -9.75
N GLN A 763 5.85 -35.65 -10.79
CA GLN A 763 6.33 -36.53 -11.86
C GLN A 763 6.72 -35.73 -13.11
N GLY A 764 8.03 -35.63 -13.40
CA GLY A 764 8.55 -34.89 -14.55
C GLY A 764 9.99 -35.27 -14.94
N SER A 765 10.40 -34.92 -16.16
CA SER A 765 11.65 -35.38 -16.80
C SER A 765 12.90 -35.26 -15.91
N ALA A 766 13.51 -36.40 -15.61
CA ALA A 766 14.49 -36.55 -14.53
C ALA A 766 15.86 -35.90 -14.80
N ALA A 767 16.16 -35.43 -16.01
CA ALA A 767 17.47 -34.87 -16.36
C ALA A 767 17.54 -33.35 -16.13
N ALA A 768 16.63 -32.58 -16.72
CA ALA A 768 16.57 -31.13 -16.56
C ALA A 768 16.39 -30.71 -15.09
N ARG A 769 15.51 -31.44 -14.37
CA ARG A 769 15.23 -31.20 -12.95
C ARG A 769 16.44 -31.45 -12.05
N ARG A 770 17.32 -32.40 -12.38
CA ARG A 770 18.59 -32.62 -11.67
C ARG A 770 19.56 -31.44 -11.82
N SER A 771 19.65 -30.84 -13.01
CA SER A 771 20.49 -29.65 -13.26
C SER A 771 19.97 -28.40 -12.55
N ILE A 772 18.66 -28.17 -12.58
CA ILE A 772 17.98 -27.08 -11.84
C ILE A 772 18.21 -27.23 -10.33
N ASN A 773 17.95 -28.42 -9.76
CA ASN A 773 18.14 -28.67 -8.34
C ASN A 773 19.60 -28.48 -7.88
N GLN A 774 20.58 -28.90 -8.69
CA GLN A 774 21.99 -28.67 -8.38
C GLN A 774 22.36 -27.18 -8.37
N THR A 775 21.74 -26.40 -9.26
CA THR A 775 21.92 -24.94 -9.34
C THR A 775 21.33 -24.25 -8.11
N HIS A 776 20.09 -24.59 -7.71
CA HIS A 776 19.48 -24.09 -6.46
C HIS A 776 20.29 -24.44 -5.21
N LYS A 777 20.89 -25.64 -5.14
CA LYS A 777 21.80 -26.03 -4.04
C LYS A 777 23.06 -25.16 -3.97
N ASN A 778 23.63 -24.80 -5.12
CA ASN A 778 24.79 -23.91 -5.17
C ASN A 778 24.44 -22.50 -4.70
N PHE A 779 23.33 -21.91 -5.15
CA PHE A 779 22.86 -20.61 -4.64
C PHE A 779 22.54 -20.64 -3.14
N THR A 780 21.91 -21.71 -2.66
CA THR A 780 21.66 -21.92 -1.22
C THR A 780 22.97 -21.91 -0.42
N ARG A 781 24.03 -22.57 -0.92
CA ARG A 781 25.35 -22.56 -0.29
C ARG A 781 25.96 -21.15 -0.27
N SER A 782 25.88 -20.40 -1.37
CA SER A 782 26.37 -19.02 -1.44
C SER A 782 25.59 -18.06 -0.52
N CYS A 783 24.28 -18.28 -0.35
CA CYS A 783 23.43 -17.59 0.62
C CYS A 783 23.87 -17.85 2.06
N ALA A 784 24.15 -19.12 2.40
CA ALA A 784 24.65 -19.52 3.72
C ALA A 784 26.05 -18.96 4.00
N GLN A 785 26.97 -19.01 3.03
CA GLN A 785 28.31 -18.43 3.18
C GLN A 785 28.23 -16.92 3.46
N SER A 786 27.41 -16.18 2.70
CA SER A 786 27.23 -14.74 2.93
C SER A 786 26.65 -14.43 4.32
N ALA A 787 25.83 -15.34 4.88
CA ALA A 787 25.29 -15.22 6.23
C ALA A 787 26.32 -15.55 7.32
N ASP A 788 27.13 -16.61 7.13
CA ASP A 788 28.29 -16.93 7.97
C ASP A 788 29.22 -15.69 8.05
N ASP A 789 29.60 -15.13 6.91
CA ASP A 789 30.52 -13.99 6.78
C ASP A 789 30.01 -12.71 7.48
N ILE A 790 28.70 -12.40 7.36
CA ILE A 790 28.07 -11.26 8.07
C ILE A 790 28.19 -11.40 9.58
N ILE A 791 27.78 -12.55 10.12
CA ILE A 791 27.79 -12.80 11.57
C ILE A 791 29.23 -12.80 12.08
N PHE A 792 30.13 -13.41 11.31
CA PHE A 792 31.54 -13.49 11.58
C PHE A 792 32.24 -12.11 11.66
N ILE A 793 32.00 -11.21 10.70
CA ILE A 793 32.54 -9.83 10.72
C ILE A 793 31.97 -9.06 11.93
N ILE A 794 30.66 -9.10 12.14
CA ILE A 794 29.99 -8.37 13.23
C ILE A 794 30.48 -8.87 14.60
N HIS A 795 30.64 -10.18 14.77
CA HIS A 795 31.19 -10.78 15.99
C HIS A 795 32.65 -10.36 16.21
N SER A 796 33.50 -10.43 15.17
CA SER A 796 34.90 -10.01 15.27
C SER A 796 35.03 -8.55 15.70
N VAL A 797 34.23 -7.66 15.11
CA VAL A 797 34.25 -6.22 15.37
C VAL A 797 33.69 -5.85 16.76
N LEU A 798 32.65 -6.55 17.26
CA LEU A 798 32.04 -6.25 18.57
C LEU A 798 32.69 -6.95 19.76
N VAL A 799 33.14 -8.21 19.57
CA VAL A 799 33.55 -9.09 20.67
C VAL A 799 35.07 -9.22 20.76
N LEU A 800 35.77 -9.31 19.63
CA LEU A 800 37.23 -9.46 19.60
C LEU A 800 37.97 -8.12 19.69
N GLN A 801 37.27 -6.99 19.43
CA GLN A 801 37.83 -5.63 19.49
C GLN A 801 37.06 -4.70 20.44
N PRO A 802 37.07 -4.97 21.77
CA PRO A 802 36.33 -4.21 22.78
C PRO A 802 36.86 -2.77 22.92
N GLY A 803 36.24 -1.84 22.18
CA GLY A 803 36.60 -0.42 22.13
C GLY A 803 36.44 0.18 20.72
N MET A 804 36.51 -0.66 19.69
CA MET A 804 36.37 -0.27 18.28
C MET A 804 34.95 -0.52 17.75
N GLY A 805 34.30 -1.60 18.20
CA GLY A 805 33.10 -2.15 17.55
C GLY A 805 31.98 -1.17 17.21
N ARG A 806 31.46 -0.44 18.20
CA ARG A 806 30.39 0.57 17.97
C ARG A 806 30.82 1.70 17.06
N LYS A 807 32.08 2.14 17.14
CA LYS A 807 32.62 3.24 16.32
C LYS A 807 32.75 2.86 14.84
N VAL A 808 32.79 1.57 14.52
CA VAL A 808 32.95 1.04 13.17
C VAL A 808 31.61 0.61 12.55
N LEU A 809 30.67 0.08 13.33
CA LEU A 809 29.39 -0.44 12.79
C LEU A 809 28.30 0.64 12.63
N GLY A 810 28.45 1.79 13.28
CA GLY A 810 27.48 2.89 13.21
C GLY A 810 26.17 2.58 13.94
N ALA A 811 25.04 2.96 13.35
CA ALA A 811 23.74 2.85 14.00
C ALA A 811 23.30 1.38 14.22
N TRP A 812 23.02 1.04 15.48
CA TRP A 812 22.83 -0.35 15.95
C TRP A 812 21.75 -1.14 15.22
N TRP A 813 20.69 -0.49 14.73
CA TRP A 813 19.59 -1.18 14.06
C TRP A 813 19.98 -1.77 12.69
N PHE A 814 20.98 -1.21 11.99
CA PHE A 814 21.52 -1.84 10.77
C PHE A 814 22.28 -3.13 11.10
N THR A 815 23.12 -3.11 12.14
CA THR A 815 23.83 -4.31 12.62
C THR A 815 22.83 -5.38 13.07
N LEU A 816 21.82 -5.00 13.85
CA LEU A 816 20.73 -5.91 14.24
C LEU A 816 20.04 -6.51 13.02
N TYR A 817 19.68 -5.69 12.03
CA TYR A 817 19.06 -6.16 10.79
C TYR A 817 19.97 -7.18 10.08
N TYR A 818 21.23 -6.86 9.82
CA TYR A 818 22.16 -7.78 9.14
C TYR A 818 22.35 -9.10 9.92
N THR A 819 22.58 -9.03 11.24
CA THR A 819 22.75 -10.24 12.08
C THR A 819 21.50 -11.10 12.12
N LEU A 820 20.30 -10.52 12.26
CA LEU A 820 19.05 -11.28 12.27
C LEU A 820 18.74 -11.87 10.89
N ASN A 821 18.99 -11.10 9.82
CA ASN A 821 18.83 -11.52 8.43
C ASN A 821 19.72 -12.73 8.10
N ALA A 822 20.97 -12.71 8.57
CA ALA A 822 21.92 -13.81 8.47
C ALA A 822 21.53 -15.02 9.34
N ALA A 823 21.19 -14.81 10.62
CA ALA A 823 20.87 -15.90 11.56
C ALA A 823 19.65 -16.71 11.12
N LEU A 824 18.60 -16.03 10.62
CA LEU A 824 17.44 -16.69 10.00
C LEU A 824 17.83 -17.48 8.73
N THR A 825 18.79 -16.97 7.95
CA THR A 825 19.25 -17.62 6.71
C THR A 825 20.01 -18.91 7.02
N ILE A 826 20.87 -18.91 8.06
CA ILE A 826 21.54 -20.11 8.56
C ILE A 826 20.52 -21.13 9.09
N PHE A 827 19.55 -20.68 9.90
CA PHE A 827 18.52 -21.56 10.44
C PHE A 827 17.63 -22.18 9.35
N GLY A 828 17.11 -21.37 8.42
CA GLY A 828 16.35 -21.87 7.27
C GLY A 828 17.19 -22.79 6.38
N GLY A 829 18.49 -22.49 6.22
CA GLY A 829 19.44 -23.34 5.51
C GLY A 829 19.52 -24.76 6.08
N LEU A 830 19.43 -24.96 7.40
CA LEU A 830 19.43 -26.30 8.02
C LEU A 830 18.26 -27.18 7.59
N LEU A 831 17.10 -26.58 7.32
CA LEU A 831 15.86 -27.30 7.00
C LEU A 831 15.88 -27.93 5.59
N ILE A 832 16.91 -27.67 4.78
CA ILE A 832 17.05 -28.26 3.45
C ILE A 832 17.74 -29.64 3.56
N PRO A 833 17.09 -30.72 3.11
CA PRO A 833 17.64 -32.07 3.16
C PRO A 833 18.87 -32.23 2.24
N LEU A 834 19.73 -33.19 2.58
CA LEU A 834 20.90 -33.57 1.79
C LEU A 834 20.64 -34.86 1.02
N ASP A 835 21.09 -34.90 -0.24
CA ASP A 835 21.11 -36.12 -1.04
C ASP A 835 22.52 -36.74 -0.98
N GLY A 836 22.61 -38.05 -0.70
CA GLY A 836 23.84 -38.83 -0.88
C GLY A 836 24.19 -39.75 0.31
N PRO A 837 25.19 -40.63 0.14
CA PRO A 837 25.60 -41.59 1.18
C PRO A 837 26.23 -40.93 2.42
N ASP A 838 26.78 -39.72 2.29
CA ASP A 838 27.40 -38.96 3.39
C ASP A 838 26.45 -37.95 4.06
N ALA A 839 25.14 -38.05 3.79
CA ALA A 839 24.13 -37.08 4.24
C ALA A 839 24.12 -36.90 5.77
N ASP A 840 24.24 -37.97 6.56
CA ASP A 840 24.23 -37.89 8.02
C ASP A 840 25.44 -37.13 8.58
N ILE A 841 26.65 -37.44 8.08
CA ILE A 841 27.90 -36.80 8.50
C ILE A 841 27.87 -35.30 8.15
N CYS A 842 27.42 -34.97 6.95
CA CYS A 842 27.30 -33.58 6.51
C CYS A 842 26.19 -32.84 7.28
N THR A 843 25.11 -33.52 7.69
CA THR A 843 24.04 -32.94 8.52
C THR A 843 24.54 -32.60 9.93
N VAL A 844 25.33 -33.48 10.57
CA VAL A 844 25.96 -33.19 11.87
C VAL A 844 26.89 -31.97 11.76
N ALA A 845 27.76 -31.92 10.76
CA ALA A 845 28.67 -30.80 10.54
C ALA A 845 27.94 -29.47 10.25
N ARG A 846 26.84 -29.50 9.48
CA ARG A 846 25.96 -28.32 9.25
C ARG A 846 25.31 -27.85 10.55
N ARG A 847 24.79 -28.77 11.36
CA ARG A 847 24.17 -28.49 12.66
C ARG A 847 25.16 -27.84 13.62
N GLU A 848 26.36 -28.38 13.76
CA GLU A 848 27.41 -27.82 14.63
C GLU A 848 27.83 -26.42 14.20
N ARG A 849 28.06 -26.20 12.89
CA ARG A 849 28.37 -24.87 12.34
C ARG A 849 27.23 -23.87 12.61
N ALA A 850 25.98 -24.28 12.41
CA ALA A 850 24.84 -23.41 12.64
C ALA A 850 24.66 -23.06 14.13
N ILE A 851 24.91 -24.00 15.04
CA ILE A 851 24.94 -23.72 16.49
C ILE A 851 26.00 -22.67 16.80
N GLN A 852 27.24 -22.85 16.34
CA GLN A 852 28.32 -21.89 16.58
C GLN A 852 27.98 -20.51 16.04
N THR A 853 27.39 -20.45 14.84
CA THR A 853 27.04 -19.20 14.16
C THR A 853 25.88 -18.47 14.85
N LEU A 854 24.86 -19.20 15.33
CA LEU A 854 23.78 -18.62 16.13
C LEU A 854 24.29 -18.10 17.49
N GLU A 855 25.20 -18.80 18.16
CA GLU A 855 25.81 -18.34 19.42
C GLU A 855 26.73 -17.12 19.20
N ASN A 856 27.48 -17.06 18.10
CA ASN A 856 28.24 -15.87 17.70
C ASN A 856 27.30 -14.67 17.49
N ALA A 857 26.16 -14.85 16.81
CA ALA A 857 25.15 -13.81 16.62
C ALA A 857 24.54 -13.33 17.95
N ILE A 858 24.15 -14.24 18.84
CA ILE A 858 23.64 -13.95 20.19
C ILE A 858 24.66 -13.14 20.99
N THR A 859 25.92 -13.57 20.97
CA THR A 859 27.02 -12.92 21.69
C THR A 859 27.25 -11.51 21.14
N ALA A 860 27.41 -11.37 19.82
CA ALA A 860 27.67 -10.09 19.17
C ALA A 860 26.57 -9.05 19.48
N LEU A 861 25.29 -9.42 19.35
CA LEU A 861 24.17 -8.52 19.69
C LEU A 861 24.14 -8.12 21.17
N SER A 862 24.60 -9.00 22.08
CA SER A 862 24.69 -8.68 23.52
C SER A 862 25.73 -7.58 23.82
N TYR A 863 26.72 -7.37 22.94
CA TYR A 863 27.70 -6.28 23.02
C TYR A 863 27.30 -5.03 22.21
N LEU A 864 26.16 -5.04 21.48
CA LEU A 864 25.80 -4.00 20.52
C LEU A 864 25.09 -2.78 21.14
N ASP A 865 24.14 -2.97 22.06
CA ASP A 865 23.51 -1.90 22.86
C ASP A 865 22.85 -2.45 24.13
N SER A 866 23.50 -2.28 25.28
CA SER A 866 22.99 -2.79 26.56
C SER A 866 21.80 -1.99 27.07
N GLY A 867 20.74 -2.71 27.46
CA GLY A 867 19.49 -2.12 27.93
C GLY A 867 18.54 -1.65 26.80
N ASN A 868 18.77 -2.09 25.57
CA ASN A 868 17.87 -1.84 24.44
C ASN A 868 16.83 -2.96 24.30
N ALA A 869 15.55 -2.63 24.53
CA ALA A 869 14.46 -3.60 24.57
C ALA A 869 14.23 -4.35 23.24
N VAL A 870 14.54 -3.74 22.08
CA VAL A 870 14.40 -4.41 20.77
C VAL A 870 15.48 -5.47 20.61
N LEU A 871 16.73 -5.14 20.97
CA LEU A 871 17.84 -6.07 20.95
C LEU A 871 17.63 -7.27 21.88
N GLU A 872 17.17 -7.04 23.12
CA GLU A 872 16.88 -8.12 24.06
C GLU A 872 15.80 -9.10 23.55
N ARG A 873 14.75 -8.60 22.88
CA ARG A 873 13.76 -9.48 22.22
C ARG A 873 14.38 -10.33 21.12
N CYS A 874 15.17 -9.72 20.22
CA CYS A 874 15.87 -10.45 19.17
C CYS A 874 16.84 -11.49 19.71
N ILE A 875 17.60 -11.15 20.75
CA ILE A 875 18.53 -12.05 21.44
C ILE A 875 17.77 -13.24 22.06
N SER A 876 16.64 -12.99 22.74
CA SER A 876 15.78 -14.02 23.31
C SER A 876 15.23 -14.98 22.24
N TYR A 877 14.84 -14.44 21.09
CA TYR A 877 14.40 -15.25 19.95
C TYR A 877 15.54 -16.10 19.35
N LEU A 878 16.73 -15.53 19.12
CA LEU A 878 17.88 -16.29 18.63
C LEU A 878 18.32 -17.38 19.62
N ARG A 879 18.29 -17.13 20.94
CA ARG A 879 18.49 -18.14 21.99
C ARG A 879 17.43 -19.26 21.92
N THR A 880 16.24 -18.98 21.41
CA THR A 880 15.18 -19.99 21.20
C THR A 880 15.46 -20.84 19.97
N LEU A 881 15.86 -20.23 18.84
CA LEU A 881 16.31 -20.97 17.65
C LEU A 881 17.53 -21.85 17.95
N SER A 882 18.55 -21.31 18.66
CA SER A 882 19.73 -22.09 19.07
C SER A 882 19.36 -23.31 19.92
N ARG A 883 18.42 -23.17 20.87
CA ARG A 883 17.90 -24.31 21.65
C ARG A 883 17.23 -25.37 20.78
N VAL A 884 16.46 -24.97 19.76
CA VAL A 884 15.85 -25.92 18.80
C VAL A 884 16.93 -26.68 18.02
N VAL A 885 17.93 -25.99 17.46
CA VAL A 885 19.03 -26.66 16.73
C VAL A 885 19.86 -27.57 17.65
N LYS A 886 20.13 -27.15 18.88
CA LYS A 886 20.79 -27.98 19.91
C LYS A 886 19.96 -29.21 20.28
N GLY A 887 18.63 -29.11 20.30
CA GLY A 887 17.71 -30.24 20.53
C GLY A 887 17.50 -31.17 19.33
N TRP A 888 17.89 -30.75 18.13
CA TRP A 888 17.68 -31.54 16.90
C TRP A 888 18.59 -32.77 16.82
N SER A 889 18.02 -33.91 16.41
CA SER A 889 18.72 -35.15 16.06
C SER A 889 18.41 -35.50 14.60
N PRO A 890 19.37 -35.99 13.78
CA PRO A 890 19.11 -36.40 12.40
C PRO A 890 18.02 -37.48 12.25
N SER A 891 17.72 -38.22 13.32
CA SER A 891 16.73 -39.29 13.39
C SER A 891 15.40 -38.89 14.04
N SER A 892 15.14 -37.60 14.26
CA SER A 892 13.90 -37.13 14.91
C SER A 892 13.39 -35.84 14.28
N PRO A 893 12.05 -35.66 14.19
CA PRO A 893 11.44 -34.39 13.81
C PRO A 893 12.03 -33.21 14.58
N LEU A 894 12.19 -32.07 13.91
CA LEU A 894 12.56 -30.83 14.59
C LEU A 894 11.50 -30.48 15.64
N PRO A 895 11.87 -30.33 16.92
CA PRO A 895 10.91 -29.85 17.92
C PRO A 895 10.52 -28.42 17.55
N MET A 896 9.22 -28.20 17.31
CA MET A 896 8.69 -26.85 17.12
C MET A 896 9.09 -25.97 18.31
N PRO A 897 9.57 -24.73 18.09
CA PRO A 897 9.91 -23.83 19.18
C PRO A 897 8.68 -23.68 20.09
N PRO A 898 8.83 -23.77 21.42
CA PRO A 898 7.70 -23.66 22.34
C PRO A 898 7.17 -22.22 22.33
N PHE A 899 6.22 -21.95 21.45
CA PHE A 899 5.43 -20.72 21.40
C PHE A 899 4.16 -20.93 22.22
N ASN A 900 4.17 -20.39 23.43
CA ASN A 900 2.99 -20.28 24.28
C ASN A 900 2.90 -18.81 24.71
N PRO A 901 2.00 -17.98 24.14
CA PRO A 901 2.08 -16.51 24.25
C PRO A 901 1.97 -15.92 25.68
N GLY A 902 1.59 -16.73 26.67
CA GLY A 902 1.30 -16.27 28.04
C GLY A 902 2.27 -16.70 29.15
N GLN A 903 3.32 -17.49 28.90
CA GLN A 903 4.19 -17.99 29.98
C GLN A 903 5.44 -17.13 30.23
N ARG A 904 5.51 -16.54 31.43
CA ARG A 904 6.80 -16.14 32.03
C ARG A 904 7.63 -17.36 32.38
N LEU A 905 8.94 -17.24 32.22
CA LEU A 905 9.92 -18.19 32.76
C LEU A 905 10.30 -17.75 34.18
N ASP A 906 9.66 -18.37 35.17
CA ASP A 906 9.98 -18.17 36.57
C ASP A 906 11.24 -18.97 36.94
N GLY A 907 12.19 -18.31 37.62
CA GLY A 907 13.53 -18.85 37.87
C GLY A 907 13.63 -19.90 38.97
N SER A 908 13.00 -21.05 38.82
CA SER A 908 13.29 -22.26 39.62
C SER A 908 12.84 -23.54 38.92
N GLY A 909 13.77 -24.44 38.62
CA GLY A 909 13.44 -25.69 37.94
C GLY A 909 12.85 -26.76 38.86
N SER A 910 11.55 -27.06 38.71
CA SER A 910 10.98 -28.40 38.89
C SER A 910 9.63 -28.52 38.17
N ILE A 911 9.21 -29.75 37.85
CA ILE A 911 7.93 -30.06 37.20
C ILE A 911 6.97 -30.61 38.26
N THR A 912 5.72 -30.16 38.30
CA THR A 912 4.62 -30.94 38.90
C THR A 912 3.26 -30.52 38.34
N VAL A 913 2.35 -31.48 38.18
CA VAL A 913 0.98 -31.33 37.67
C VAL A 913 -0.01 -31.55 38.82
N THR A 914 -1.07 -30.75 38.95
CA THR A 914 -2.31 -31.14 39.65
C THR A 914 -3.48 -30.18 39.37
N ASN A 915 -4.72 -30.67 39.50
CA ASN A 915 -5.98 -29.98 39.18
C ASN A 915 -6.64 -29.32 40.41
N ALA A 916 -7.52 -28.33 40.16
CA ALA A 916 -8.90 -28.18 40.68
C ALA A 916 -9.32 -26.89 41.44
N ALA A 917 -10.44 -26.31 40.95
CA ALA A 917 -11.59 -25.71 41.65
C ALA A 917 -11.54 -24.30 42.32
N PRO A 918 -12.69 -23.56 42.42
CA PRO A 918 -12.71 -22.08 42.60
C PRO A 918 -13.59 -21.49 43.74
N VAL A 919 -13.25 -20.27 44.18
CA VAL A 919 -14.08 -19.26 44.92
C VAL A 919 -13.42 -17.87 44.67
N GLY A 920 -14.06 -16.69 44.58
CA GLY A 920 -15.47 -16.22 44.63
C GLY A 920 -15.53 -14.69 44.33
N GLY A 921 -16.69 -14.02 44.43
CA GLY A 921 -16.87 -12.60 44.02
C GLY A 921 -17.20 -11.59 45.14
N PHE A 922 -17.33 -10.28 44.80
CA PHE A 922 -18.14 -9.24 45.48
C PHE A 922 -18.17 -7.89 44.69
N ASP A 923 -19.29 -7.15 44.78
CA ASP A 923 -19.63 -5.89 44.05
C ASP A 923 -19.33 -4.57 44.80
N VAL A 924 -19.55 -3.39 44.16
CA VAL A 924 -20.40 -2.25 44.63
C VAL A 924 -20.39 -0.99 43.71
N GLU A 925 -21.40 -0.12 43.89
CA GLU A 925 -22.04 0.94 43.07
C GLU A 925 -21.32 2.32 42.84
N LEU A 926 -22.02 3.25 42.14
CA LEU A 926 -21.63 4.65 41.79
C LEU A 926 -22.57 5.72 42.40
N ALA A 927 -22.15 7.00 42.44
CA ALA A 927 -23.06 8.16 42.59
C ALA A 927 -22.52 9.52 42.05
N GLY A 928 -23.44 10.37 41.53
CA GLY A 928 -23.36 11.84 41.33
C GLY A 928 -22.22 12.45 40.46
N GLY A 929 -22.43 13.38 39.53
CA GLY A 929 -23.61 14.16 39.12
C GLY A 929 -23.24 15.21 38.03
N ALA A 930 -24.23 15.96 37.51
CA ALA A 930 -24.05 16.87 36.36
C ALA A 930 -24.09 18.37 36.73
N SER A 931 -23.59 19.25 35.86
CA SER A 931 -24.02 20.66 35.77
C SER A 931 -23.80 21.22 34.35
N THR A 932 -24.72 22.08 33.92
CA THR A 932 -24.81 22.72 32.60
C THR A 932 -24.34 24.18 32.63
N LEU A 933 -23.97 24.74 31.47
CA LEU A 933 -23.92 26.19 31.24
C LEU A 933 -24.04 26.51 29.74
N GLU A 934 -24.80 27.56 29.42
CA GLU A 934 -25.30 27.88 28.07
C GLU A 934 -24.48 28.96 27.31
N LEU A 935 -24.93 29.26 26.10
CA LEU A 935 -24.28 29.98 25.00
C LEU A 935 -24.21 31.52 25.15
N GLY A 936 -23.24 32.15 24.48
CA GLY A 936 -23.18 33.60 24.22
C GLY A 936 -22.16 33.96 23.12
N PRO A 937 -22.42 34.93 22.21
CA PRO A 937 -21.69 35.04 20.93
C PRO A 937 -20.67 36.18 20.87
N PHE A 938 -19.54 35.98 20.16
CA PHE A 938 -18.64 37.07 19.72
C PHE A 938 -17.95 36.78 18.37
N PHE A 939 -18.44 37.44 17.32
CA PHE A 939 -17.77 37.75 16.06
C PHE A 939 -18.47 38.99 15.49
N THR A 940 -17.74 39.99 14.97
CA THR A 940 -17.96 40.58 13.62
C THR A 940 -17.02 41.74 13.26
N ASP A 941 -16.69 42.67 14.17
CA ASP A 941 -16.21 44.00 13.75
C ASP A 941 -14.75 44.08 13.22
N GLU A 942 -13.80 43.30 13.74
CA GLU A 942 -12.39 43.40 13.33
C GLU A 942 -12.10 42.81 11.92
N PHE A 943 -12.93 41.88 11.44
CA PHE A 943 -12.73 41.26 10.12
C PHE A 943 -13.16 42.17 8.97
N GLN A 944 -14.08 43.11 9.22
CA GLN A 944 -14.62 44.00 8.20
C GLN A 944 -13.70 45.21 7.95
N GLN A 945 -13.06 45.75 9.00
CA GLN A 945 -12.03 46.79 8.85
C GLN A 945 -10.78 46.32 8.07
N TRP A 946 -10.47 45.02 8.10
CA TRP A 946 -9.33 44.47 7.35
C TRP A 946 -9.57 44.43 5.83
N ILE A 947 -10.83 44.36 5.38
CA ILE A 947 -11.18 44.35 3.95
C ILE A 947 -11.21 45.77 3.36
N GLU A 948 -11.64 46.77 4.13
CA GLU A 948 -11.69 48.17 3.67
C GLU A 948 -10.30 48.83 3.55
N GLN A 949 -9.26 48.28 4.19
CA GLN A 949 -7.86 48.73 4.02
C GLN A 949 -7.13 48.06 2.85
N LEU A 950 -7.78 47.16 2.10
CA LEU A 950 -7.24 46.47 0.92
C LEU A 950 -7.89 46.91 -0.40
N GLN A 951 -8.68 48.00 -0.37
CA GLN A 951 -9.15 48.75 -1.54
C GLN A 951 -8.40 50.08 -1.68
#